data_AF-A0A317WLM2-F1
#
_entry.id   AF-A0A317WLM2-F1
#
_cell.length_a   1.000
_cell.length_b   1.000
_cell.length_c   1.000
_cell.angle_alpha   90.00
_cell.angle_beta   90.00
_cell.angle_gamma   90.00
#
_symmetry.space_group_name_H-M   'P 1'
#
loop_
_entity.id
_entity.type
_entity.pdbx_description
1 polymer ?
#
loop_
_entity_poly.entity_id
_entity_poly.type
_entity_poly.pdbx_seq_one_letter_code
_entity_poly.pdbx_strand_id
1 'polypeptide(L)'
;MAAQASEKLQKLDLNGQSGDAKADAPAAGQADAGEAEDDSDDDEVEEGNAGAEGAASGAAKKKKKRKSKKKKKGGAKVQSEPPRVPLSTLFANKKFPEGEIVEYQNENSYRTTNEEKRYLDRMKNDFLEEYRHGAEVHRQVRQYAQKTIRPGQTLTEIAEGIEESVRALTGHQGLEEGDNLKGGMGFPCGLSINSCAAHYTPNAGNKMVLQQGDVMKVDFGAQINGRIVDSAFTLAFDPVYDPLLAAVKDATNTGIREAGIDVRMSDIGAAIQEAMESYEVELNGTMYPVKCIRNLNGHNIEQHIIHGGKSVPIVKGGDQTKMEEGEVFAIETFGSTGKGYVREDMETSHYALIPDHNQVSLRLSSAKNLLNVINKNFGTLPFCRRYLDRLGQDKYLLGLNNLVSSGIVQDYPPLCDIKGSYTAQYEHSQGPQAPASQEQQPAARIPPPEKSAVDDHFFWTYTEEPHRSRRQAIIKAHPEVTKLCGPEPLTKWVVLGVVSLQVCCAYLLRDTSMFSWKFLVTAYVIGATANQNLFLAIHEISHNLAFRSPMANRLLAIFANIPIGVPYSAAFRPYHLTHHKSLGVTGLDTDLPTAVEAFFLDSLLGKAFFCTFQIFFYAVRPMFIYSPPFTYIHLLNLVFELSFDYALTKFCGGSLQPVLYFLMSSFLAGSLHPCAGHFIAEHYFFSRIGHGTESLLERKARKPTDKPHPLDSLPPPETYSYYGPLNFFTYNVGLHNEHHDFPAIPWTKLHEVHRIASEFYEPLPCHRSWVWVIWTFILDKNVGMWCRVKRAQGGRLVGGGGGGGNGRAGEGISAASAGPEESGSGWTESEIQN
;
A
#
# COMPACT_ATOMS: atom_id res chain seq x y z
N MET A 1 -24.75 30.14 -9.82
CA MET A 1 -23.61 30.20 -10.77
C MET A 1 -23.58 28.92 -11.60
N ALA A 2 -24.68 28.58 -12.28
CA ALA A 2 -24.95 27.23 -12.80
C ALA A 2 -24.97 27.13 -14.35
N ALA A 3 -24.50 28.17 -15.06
CA ALA A 3 -24.57 28.23 -16.52
C ALA A 3 -23.22 28.36 -17.23
N GLN A 4 -22.09 28.21 -16.51
CA GLN A 4 -20.74 28.33 -17.12
C GLN A 4 -19.95 27.00 -17.15
N ALA A 5 -20.52 25.88 -16.69
CA ALA A 5 -19.87 24.58 -16.70
C ALA A 5 -20.16 23.74 -17.97
N SER A 6 -21.18 24.11 -18.76
CA SER A 6 -21.62 23.31 -19.93
C SER A 6 -20.81 23.56 -21.21
N GLU A 7 -20.21 24.74 -21.41
CA GLU A 7 -19.50 25.06 -22.65
C GLU A 7 -18.06 24.52 -22.74
N LYS A 8 -17.46 24.07 -21.62
CA LYS A 8 -16.10 23.50 -21.62
C LYS A 8 -16.05 21.99 -21.94
N LEU A 9 -17.19 21.31 -22.00
CA LEU A 9 -17.29 19.88 -22.34
C LEU A 9 -17.67 19.61 -23.80
N GLN A 10 -18.07 20.63 -24.57
CA GLN A 10 -18.38 20.51 -26.01
C GLN A 10 -17.25 20.97 -26.95
N LYS A 11 -16.09 21.38 -26.41
CA LYS A 11 -14.90 21.76 -27.22
C LYS A 11 -13.69 20.92 -26.84
N LEU A 12 -13.76 19.62 -27.13
CA LEU A 12 -12.60 18.77 -27.31
C LEU A 12 -12.66 18.20 -28.72
N ASP A 13 -12.06 18.95 -29.63
CA ASP A 13 -11.83 18.57 -31.01
C ASP A 13 -10.76 17.47 -31.02
N LEU A 14 -11.17 16.23 -31.29
CA LEU A 14 -10.27 15.11 -31.57
C LEU A 14 -9.75 15.27 -33.00
N ASN A 15 -8.81 16.20 -33.23
CA ASN A 15 -7.87 16.13 -34.35
C ASN A 15 -6.81 17.26 -34.29
N GLY A 16 -5.54 16.87 -34.32
CA GLY A 16 -4.40 17.76 -34.60
C GLY A 16 -3.11 17.22 -33.98
N GLN A 17 -1.97 17.09 -34.66
CA GLN A 17 -1.56 17.58 -35.98
C GLN A 17 -0.43 16.68 -36.50
N SER A 18 -0.53 16.22 -37.75
CA SER A 18 0.62 15.99 -38.61
C SER A 18 0.91 17.30 -39.37
N GLY A 19 2.05 17.93 -39.07
CA GLY A 19 2.55 19.09 -39.80
C GLY A 19 3.50 18.68 -40.93
N ASP A 20 3.10 19.03 -42.15
CA ASP A 20 3.85 19.36 -43.37
C ASP A 20 5.29 18.85 -43.62
N ALA A 21 5.44 18.14 -44.73
CA ALA A 21 6.54 18.37 -45.67
C ALA A 21 6.07 18.13 -47.12
N LYS A 22 6.06 19.20 -47.92
CA LYS A 22 5.89 19.17 -49.39
C LYS A 22 7.04 18.42 -50.08
N ALA A 23 6.72 17.60 -51.08
CA ALA A 23 7.46 17.52 -52.36
C ALA A 23 6.69 16.67 -53.38
N ASP A 24 6.26 17.34 -54.45
CA ASP A 24 6.15 16.95 -55.86
C ASP A 24 5.71 15.53 -56.29
N ALA A 25 4.62 15.53 -57.06
CA ALA A 25 4.24 14.46 -57.99
C ALA A 25 5.23 14.36 -59.18
N PRO A 26 5.25 13.25 -59.94
CA PRO A 26 4.27 13.13 -61.02
C PRO A 26 3.67 11.73 -61.23
N ALA A 27 2.68 11.72 -62.12
CA ALA A 27 1.67 10.71 -62.43
C ALA A 27 2.11 9.46 -63.23
N ALA A 28 1.11 8.60 -63.48
CA ALA A 28 0.99 7.40 -64.34
C ALA A 28 1.01 6.07 -63.54
N GLY A 29 0.14 5.09 -63.74
CA GLY A 29 -0.88 4.82 -64.77
C GLY A 29 -1.72 3.59 -64.36
N GLN A 30 -2.67 3.25 -65.23
CA GLN A 30 -3.77 2.28 -65.11
C GLN A 30 -3.40 0.79 -65.02
N ALA A 31 -4.41 0.00 -64.58
CA ALA A 31 -4.70 -1.43 -64.87
C ALA A 31 -3.71 -2.46 -64.31
N ASP A 32 -4.07 -3.69 -63.93
CA ASP A 32 -5.07 -4.60 -64.49
C ASP A 32 -5.42 -5.72 -63.48
N ALA A 33 -6.48 -6.46 -63.79
CA ALA A 33 -7.02 -7.61 -63.08
C ALA A 33 -6.26 -8.94 -63.36
N GLY A 34 -6.61 -9.97 -62.59
CA GLY A 34 -6.24 -11.38 -62.75
C GLY A 34 -6.12 -12.04 -61.37
N GLU A 35 -7.08 -12.83 -60.86
CA GLU A 35 -7.39 -14.22 -61.25
C GLU A 35 -6.12 -15.06 -61.49
N ALA A 36 -5.94 -16.28 -61.00
CA ALA A 36 -6.59 -17.19 -60.07
C ALA A 36 -5.60 -18.37 -59.93
N GLU A 37 -5.99 -19.40 -59.17
CA GLU A 37 -5.44 -20.77 -59.15
C GLU A 37 -4.20 -20.98 -58.27
N ASP A 38 -4.34 -21.60 -57.09
CA ASP A 38 -4.62 -23.03 -56.84
C ASP A 38 -3.36 -23.87 -57.09
N ASP A 39 -2.75 -24.36 -56.02
CA ASP A 39 -2.39 -25.76 -55.96
C ASP A 39 -2.14 -26.20 -54.51
N SER A 40 -2.83 -27.28 -54.20
CA SER A 40 -2.79 -28.13 -53.02
C SER A 40 -1.46 -28.86 -52.88
N ASP A 41 -1.06 -29.13 -51.65
CA ASP A 41 -0.97 -30.49 -51.09
C ASP A 41 -0.18 -30.45 -49.78
N ASP A 42 -0.93 -30.65 -48.70
CA ASP A 42 -0.87 -31.80 -47.80
C ASP A 42 0.47 -32.41 -47.35
N ASP A 43 0.35 -32.89 -46.11
CA ASP A 43 1.15 -33.88 -45.40
C ASP A 43 2.50 -33.47 -44.81
N GLU A 44 2.91 -33.97 -43.65
CA GLU A 44 2.27 -34.40 -42.41
C GLU A 44 3.49 -34.69 -41.51
N VAL A 45 3.29 -34.52 -40.20
CA VAL A 45 3.79 -35.43 -39.15
C VAL A 45 5.32 -35.57 -38.94
N GLU A 46 5.72 -34.90 -37.85
CA GLU A 46 6.43 -35.44 -36.68
C GLU A 46 7.91 -35.87 -36.69
N GLU A 47 8.44 -35.48 -35.53
CA GLU A 47 9.39 -36.18 -34.68
C GLU A 47 10.87 -36.23 -35.06
N GLY A 48 11.65 -35.89 -34.03
CA GLY A 48 12.63 -36.87 -33.62
C GLY A 48 14.07 -36.44 -33.71
N ASN A 49 14.49 -35.84 -32.60
CA ASN A 49 15.65 -36.31 -31.85
C ASN A 49 16.95 -35.50 -31.96
N ALA A 50 17.55 -35.43 -30.78
CA ALA A 50 18.72 -34.70 -30.36
C ALA A 50 20.01 -35.50 -30.55
N GLY A 51 21.13 -34.82 -30.29
CA GLY A 51 22.45 -35.41 -30.04
C GLY A 51 23.44 -35.09 -31.17
N ALA A 52 24.36 -34.15 -30.97
CA ALA A 52 25.70 -34.38 -30.39
C ALA A 52 26.58 -35.19 -31.38
N GLU A 53 27.83 -34.90 -31.69
CA GLU A 53 28.89 -34.00 -31.22
C GLU A 53 30.02 -34.17 -32.28
N GLY A 54 31.06 -33.32 -32.25
CA GLY A 54 32.39 -33.80 -32.65
C GLY A 54 33.05 -33.22 -33.90
N ALA A 55 33.59 -32.02 -33.72
CA ALA A 55 35.00 -31.64 -33.95
C ALA A 55 35.71 -31.82 -35.32
N ALA A 56 36.22 -30.65 -35.75
CA ALA A 56 37.58 -30.37 -36.25
C ALA A 56 37.93 -30.62 -37.73
N SER A 57 38.11 -29.52 -38.48
CA SER A 57 39.46 -29.06 -38.85
C SER A 57 39.41 -27.66 -39.46
N GLY A 58 40.34 -26.80 -39.05
CA GLY A 58 40.50 -25.45 -39.55
C GLY A 58 41.50 -25.38 -40.70
N ALA A 59 41.20 -24.56 -41.70
CA ALA A 59 42.20 -23.82 -42.48
C ALA A 59 41.55 -22.56 -43.08
N ALA A 60 42.22 -21.43 -42.88
CA ALA A 60 41.71 -20.07 -43.02
C ALA A 60 41.47 -19.60 -44.47
N LYS A 61 40.48 -18.70 -44.66
CA LYS A 61 40.55 -17.63 -45.69
C LYS A 61 39.57 -16.47 -45.45
N LYS A 62 40.16 -15.31 -45.15
CA LYS A 62 39.79 -13.90 -45.42
C LYS A 62 38.29 -13.48 -45.47
N LYS A 63 37.97 -12.59 -44.51
CA LYS A 63 36.82 -11.68 -44.37
C LYS A 63 36.19 -11.17 -45.68
N LYS A 64 34.88 -11.38 -45.82
CA LYS A 64 33.95 -10.54 -46.61
C LYS A 64 32.71 -10.22 -45.74
N LYS A 65 32.51 -8.94 -45.42
CA LYS A 65 31.33 -8.40 -44.70
C LYS A 65 30.04 -8.85 -45.42
N ARG A 66 29.18 -9.65 -44.77
CA ARG A 66 27.77 -9.83 -45.17
C ARG A 66 26.88 -8.97 -44.29
N LYS A 67 26.07 -8.14 -44.93
CA LYS A 67 24.98 -7.34 -44.35
C LYS A 67 24.09 -8.23 -43.48
N SER A 68 23.78 -7.80 -42.27
CA SER A 68 22.73 -8.42 -41.45
C SER A 68 21.39 -8.29 -42.17
N LYS A 69 20.68 -9.41 -42.31
CA LYS A 69 19.25 -9.40 -42.65
C LYS A 69 18.54 -8.59 -41.57
N LYS A 70 17.87 -7.50 -41.99
CA LYS A 70 16.92 -6.74 -41.17
C LYS A 70 15.90 -7.73 -40.59
N LYS A 71 15.93 -7.93 -39.27
CA LYS A 71 14.84 -8.57 -38.53
C LYS A 71 13.63 -7.65 -38.73
N LYS A 72 12.59 -8.11 -39.45
CA LYS A 72 11.30 -7.41 -39.52
C LYS A 72 10.83 -7.23 -38.07
N LYS A 73 10.67 -5.98 -37.62
CA LYS A 73 9.86 -5.67 -36.44
C LYS A 73 8.46 -6.23 -36.73
N GLY A 74 8.02 -7.23 -35.98
CA GLY A 74 6.61 -7.65 -36.00
C GLY A 74 5.77 -6.46 -35.54
N GLY A 75 4.79 -6.06 -36.34
CA GLY A 75 3.81 -5.06 -35.94
C GLY A 75 3.02 -5.53 -34.73
N ALA A 76 2.49 -4.59 -33.96
CA ALA A 76 1.54 -4.90 -32.89
C ALA A 76 0.40 -5.75 -33.49
N LYS A 77 0.07 -6.88 -32.85
CA LYS A 77 -1.13 -7.65 -33.22
C LYS A 77 -2.35 -6.79 -32.88
N VAL A 78 -3.29 -6.67 -33.80
CA VAL A 78 -4.55 -5.92 -33.61
C VAL A 78 -5.66 -6.93 -33.29
N GLN A 79 -6.64 -6.52 -32.49
CA GLN A 79 -7.83 -7.35 -32.22
C GLN A 79 -8.63 -7.59 -33.51
N SER A 80 -9.32 -8.74 -33.62
CA SER A 80 -10.20 -9.08 -34.74
C SER A 80 -11.62 -8.53 -34.53
N GLU A 81 -12.44 -8.57 -35.58
CA GLU A 81 -13.88 -8.28 -35.50
C GLU A 81 -14.67 -9.43 -36.16
N PRO A 82 -15.42 -10.27 -35.41
CA PRO A 82 -15.65 -10.21 -33.96
C PRO A 82 -14.36 -10.45 -33.15
N PRO A 83 -14.29 -9.97 -31.89
CA PRO A 83 -13.10 -10.11 -31.06
C PRO A 83 -12.86 -11.59 -30.72
N ARG A 84 -11.74 -12.11 -31.20
CA ARG A 84 -11.36 -13.54 -31.09
C ARG A 84 -9.88 -13.73 -30.76
N VAL A 85 -9.08 -12.68 -30.73
CA VAL A 85 -7.66 -12.74 -30.38
C VAL A 85 -7.54 -12.70 -28.85
N PRO A 86 -6.93 -13.73 -28.20
CA PRO A 86 -6.75 -13.73 -26.75
C PRO A 86 -5.94 -12.53 -26.29
N LEU A 87 -6.37 -11.87 -25.21
CA LEU A 87 -5.72 -10.65 -24.71
C LEU A 87 -4.27 -10.90 -24.26
N SER A 88 -3.97 -12.10 -23.77
CA SER A 88 -2.60 -12.52 -23.43
C SER A 88 -1.63 -12.43 -24.62
N THR A 89 -2.13 -12.48 -25.86
CA THR A 89 -1.33 -12.31 -27.08
C THR A 89 -1.16 -10.85 -27.49
N LEU A 90 -2.10 -9.98 -27.12
CA LEU A 90 -2.04 -8.53 -27.35
C LEU A 90 -1.18 -7.85 -26.28
N PHE A 91 -1.25 -8.33 -25.04
CA PHE A 91 -0.52 -7.85 -23.87
C PHE A 91 0.49 -8.91 -23.39
N ALA A 92 1.54 -9.16 -24.19
CA ALA A 92 2.51 -10.22 -23.93
C ALA A 92 3.28 -10.09 -22.59
N ASN A 93 3.33 -8.88 -22.02
CA ASN A 93 3.92 -8.60 -20.71
C ASN A 93 2.95 -8.85 -19.54
N LYS A 94 1.72 -9.31 -19.80
CA LYS A 94 0.64 -9.47 -18.81
C LYS A 94 0.34 -8.20 -18.02
N LYS A 95 0.47 -7.04 -18.66
CA LYS A 95 0.08 -5.75 -18.10
C LYS A 95 -1.12 -5.23 -18.86
N PHE A 96 -2.25 -5.16 -18.17
CA PHE A 96 -3.52 -4.77 -18.77
C PHE A 96 -3.88 -3.32 -18.42
N PRO A 97 -4.66 -2.62 -19.27
CA PRO A 97 -5.00 -1.22 -19.04
C PRO A 97 -5.74 -1.00 -17.72
N GLU A 98 -5.32 0.03 -16.99
CA GLU A 98 -5.98 0.44 -15.75
C GLU A 98 -7.38 0.99 -16.03
N GLY A 99 -8.27 0.85 -15.06
CA GLY A 99 -9.58 1.53 -15.08
C GLY A 99 -9.46 3.00 -14.73
N GLU A 100 -10.60 3.68 -14.62
CA GLU A 100 -10.63 5.02 -14.05
C GLU A 100 -10.23 4.97 -12.57
N ILE A 101 -9.32 5.85 -12.19
CA ILE A 101 -8.82 5.98 -10.83
C ILE A 101 -9.39 7.27 -10.25
N VAL A 102 -10.14 7.15 -9.16
CA VAL A 102 -10.81 8.26 -8.49
C VAL A 102 -10.33 8.35 -7.05
N GLU A 103 -10.09 9.56 -6.56
CA GLU A 103 -9.76 9.79 -5.14
C GLU A 103 -11.02 9.74 -4.27
N TYR A 104 -10.95 9.14 -3.09
CA TYR A 104 -12.06 9.13 -2.13
C TYR A 104 -12.46 10.55 -1.68
N GLN A 105 -13.76 10.79 -1.54
CA GLN A 105 -14.29 12.07 -1.07
C GLN A 105 -14.09 12.30 0.44
N ASN A 106 -14.06 13.58 0.86
CA ASN A 106 -14.17 14.05 2.25
C ASN A 106 -13.26 13.35 3.26
N GLU A 107 -11.97 13.72 3.30
CA GLU A 107 -11.03 13.30 4.35
C GLU A 107 -10.78 11.78 4.44
N ASN A 108 -11.37 10.91 3.63
CA ASN A 108 -11.00 9.48 3.63
C ASN A 108 -9.77 9.17 2.75
N SER A 109 -9.27 10.14 1.97
CA SER A 109 -8.08 9.98 1.13
C SER A 109 -6.75 9.90 1.88
N TYR A 110 -6.69 10.30 3.17
CA TYR A 110 -5.47 10.16 3.99
C TYR A 110 -5.39 8.80 4.72
N ARG A 111 -6.47 8.01 4.68
CA ARG A 111 -6.56 6.72 5.36
C ARG A 111 -6.20 5.57 4.45
N THR A 112 -4.94 5.53 4.04
CA THR A 112 -4.34 4.22 3.79
C THR A 112 -4.03 3.59 5.12
N THR A 113 -5.00 2.83 5.65
CA THR A 113 -4.84 2.21 6.96
C THR A 113 -3.71 1.18 6.89
N ASN A 114 -3.19 0.76 8.05
CA ASN A 114 -2.23 -0.33 8.09
C ASN A 114 -2.83 -1.64 7.55
N GLU A 115 -4.15 -1.76 7.50
CA GLU A 115 -4.86 -2.86 6.86
C GLU A 115 -4.81 -2.75 5.33
N GLU A 116 -4.80 -1.54 4.75
CA GLU A 116 -4.76 -1.25 3.30
C GLU A 116 -3.38 -1.55 2.82
N LYS A 117 -2.36 -1.06 3.54
CA LYS A 117 -0.96 -1.32 3.18
C LYS A 117 -0.67 -2.80 3.29
N ARG A 118 -1.18 -3.48 4.33
CA ARG A 118 -1.07 -4.94 4.44
C ARG A 118 -1.89 -5.67 3.37
N TYR A 119 -3.05 -5.17 2.99
CA TYR A 119 -3.89 -5.75 1.95
C TYR A 119 -3.24 -5.58 0.57
N LEU A 120 -2.75 -4.39 0.24
CA LEU A 120 -1.97 -4.06 -0.95
C LEU A 120 -0.61 -4.79 -0.98
N ASP A 121 0.07 -5.01 0.15
CA ASP A 121 1.30 -5.83 0.25
C ASP A 121 1.01 -7.34 0.16
N ARG A 122 -0.17 -7.79 0.59
CA ARG A 122 -0.65 -9.19 0.47
C ARG A 122 -1.21 -9.47 -0.92
N MET A 123 -1.75 -8.45 -1.59
CA MET A 123 -2.10 -8.46 -3.00
C MET A 123 -0.82 -8.64 -3.80
N LYS A 124 -0.49 -9.91 -4.07
CA LYS A 124 0.41 -10.25 -5.18
C LYS A 124 -0.01 -9.39 -6.37
N ASN A 125 0.96 -8.82 -7.08
CA ASN A 125 0.74 -8.01 -8.30
C ASN A 125 -0.29 -8.63 -9.27
N ASP A 126 -0.53 -9.93 -9.18
CA ASP A 126 -1.54 -10.66 -9.93
C ASP A 126 -3.00 -10.22 -9.63
N PHE A 127 -3.39 -9.83 -8.41
CA PHE A 127 -4.81 -9.53 -8.10
C PHE A 127 -5.41 -8.43 -8.99
N LEU A 128 -4.74 -7.26 -9.07
CA LEU A 128 -5.24 -6.15 -9.89
C LEU A 128 -5.08 -6.44 -11.37
N GLU A 129 -4.00 -7.14 -11.76
CA GLU A 129 -3.81 -7.51 -13.16
C GLU A 129 -4.86 -8.52 -13.63
N GLU A 130 -5.32 -9.45 -12.77
CA GLU A 130 -6.41 -10.38 -13.06
C GLU A 130 -7.74 -9.63 -13.25
N TYR A 131 -8.06 -8.68 -12.38
CA TYR A 131 -9.24 -7.80 -12.56
C TYR A 131 -9.12 -6.92 -13.80
N ARG A 132 -7.95 -6.33 -14.07
CA ARG A 132 -7.70 -5.50 -15.27
C ARG A 132 -7.79 -6.34 -16.55
N HIS A 133 -7.33 -7.59 -16.50
CA HIS A 133 -7.47 -8.54 -17.60
C HIS A 133 -8.95 -8.79 -17.87
N GLY A 134 -9.72 -9.19 -16.84
CA GLY A 134 -11.17 -9.37 -16.97
C GLY A 134 -11.89 -8.11 -17.45
N ALA A 135 -11.49 -6.93 -16.97
CA ALA A 135 -12.10 -5.66 -17.33
C ALA A 135 -11.79 -5.27 -18.78
N GLU A 136 -10.58 -5.55 -19.28
CA GLU A 136 -10.24 -5.33 -20.68
C GLU A 136 -10.98 -6.30 -21.60
N VAL A 137 -11.20 -7.56 -21.17
CA VAL A 137 -12.09 -8.49 -21.89
C VAL A 137 -13.48 -7.86 -21.98
N HIS A 138 -14.04 -7.46 -20.84
CA HIS A 138 -15.37 -6.86 -20.77
C HIS A 138 -15.49 -5.63 -21.67
N ARG A 139 -14.53 -4.70 -21.60
CA ARG A 139 -14.51 -3.48 -22.44
C ARG A 139 -14.55 -3.79 -23.93
N GLN A 140 -13.69 -4.69 -24.43
CA GLN A 140 -13.66 -5.03 -25.86
C GLN A 140 -14.94 -5.76 -26.31
N VAL A 141 -15.45 -6.68 -25.47
CA VAL A 141 -16.69 -7.41 -25.79
C VAL A 141 -17.91 -6.48 -25.74
N ARG A 142 -18.00 -5.60 -24.75
CA ARG A 142 -19.05 -4.56 -24.66
C ARG A 142 -19.02 -3.64 -25.87
N GLN A 143 -17.84 -3.16 -26.30
CA GLN A 143 -17.73 -2.31 -27.49
C GLN A 143 -18.24 -3.03 -28.74
N TYR A 144 -17.88 -4.30 -28.90
CA TYR A 144 -18.42 -5.16 -29.95
C TYR A 144 -19.94 -5.32 -29.84
N ALA A 145 -20.47 -5.58 -28.65
CA ALA A 145 -21.90 -5.74 -28.42
C ALA A 145 -22.68 -4.46 -28.74
N GLN A 146 -22.22 -3.29 -28.25
CA GLN A 146 -22.82 -1.99 -28.58
C GLN A 146 -22.80 -1.70 -30.09
N LYS A 147 -21.72 -2.10 -30.77
CA LYS A 147 -21.59 -1.92 -32.22
C LYS A 147 -22.50 -2.85 -33.02
N THR A 148 -22.75 -4.08 -32.57
CA THR A 148 -23.37 -5.14 -33.39
C THR A 148 -24.81 -5.50 -33.00
N ILE A 149 -25.22 -5.31 -31.75
CA ILE A 149 -26.59 -5.61 -31.31
C ILE A 149 -27.57 -4.69 -32.03
N ARG A 150 -28.54 -5.28 -32.73
CA ARG A 150 -29.59 -4.57 -33.47
C ARG A 150 -30.92 -5.31 -33.36
N PRO A 151 -32.06 -4.60 -33.46
CA PRO A 151 -33.36 -5.24 -33.58
C PRO A 151 -33.40 -6.24 -34.75
N GLY A 152 -34.09 -7.36 -34.55
CA GLY A 152 -34.15 -8.47 -35.49
C GLY A 152 -33.24 -9.65 -35.16
N GLN A 153 -32.26 -9.47 -34.27
CA GLN A 153 -31.46 -10.58 -33.75
C GLN A 153 -32.21 -11.35 -32.66
N THR A 154 -32.03 -12.67 -32.61
CA THR A 154 -32.49 -13.46 -31.48
C THR A 154 -31.64 -13.17 -30.25
N LEU A 155 -32.24 -13.27 -29.06
CA LEU A 155 -31.46 -13.11 -27.82
C LEU A 155 -30.41 -14.21 -27.67
N THR A 156 -30.65 -15.39 -28.25
CA THR A 156 -29.66 -16.49 -28.29
C THR A 156 -28.42 -16.10 -29.08
N GLU A 157 -28.57 -15.57 -30.29
CA GLU A 157 -27.45 -15.10 -31.12
C GLU A 157 -26.64 -14.00 -30.41
N ILE A 158 -27.32 -13.09 -29.72
CA ILE A 158 -26.67 -12.03 -28.96
C ILE A 158 -25.85 -12.61 -27.79
N ALA A 159 -26.47 -13.50 -27.00
CA ALA A 159 -25.81 -14.13 -25.85
C ALA A 159 -24.59 -14.94 -26.28
N GLU A 160 -24.73 -15.80 -27.29
CA GLU A 160 -23.64 -16.62 -27.81
C GLU A 160 -22.52 -15.76 -28.39
N GLY A 161 -22.84 -14.70 -29.13
CA GLY A 161 -21.86 -13.77 -29.67
C GLY A 161 -21.01 -13.08 -28.60
N ILE A 162 -21.62 -12.66 -27.49
CA ILE A 162 -20.93 -12.07 -26.34
C ILE A 162 -20.08 -13.14 -25.64
N GLU A 163 -20.67 -14.27 -25.30
CA GLU A 163 -20.01 -15.31 -24.51
C GLU A 163 -18.83 -15.96 -25.24
N GLU A 164 -18.94 -16.21 -26.55
CA GLU A 164 -17.83 -16.66 -27.37
C GLU A 164 -16.68 -15.65 -27.41
N SER A 165 -17.02 -14.36 -27.45
CA SER A 165 -16.03 -13.30 -27.43
C SER A 165 -15.28 -13.26 -26.10
N VAL A 166 -15.98 -13.38 -24.96
CA VAL A 166 -15.35 -13.49 -23.65
C VAL A 166 -14.43 -14.70 -23.58
N ARG A 167 -14.92 -15.89 -23.93
CA ARG A 167 -14.14 -17.15 -23.92
C ARG A 167 -12.89 -17.06 -24.82
N ALA A 168 -13.01 -16.43 -25.99
CA ALA A 168 -11.88 -16.25 -26.90
C ALA A 168 -10.84 -15.27 -26.34
N LEU A 169 -11.29 -14.15 -25.75
CA LEU A 169 -10.40 -13.10 -25.25
C LEU A 169 -9.69 -13.50 -23.96
N THR A 170 -10.34 -14.25 -23.07
CA THR A 170 -9.68 -14.84 -21.89
C THR A 170 -8.71 -15.97 -22.28
N GLY A 171 -8.92 -16.59 -23.44
CA GLY A 171 -8.19 -17.79 -23.87
C GLY A 171 -8.69 -19.08 -23.21
N HIS A 172 -9.85 -19.03 -22.56
CA HIS A 172 -10.45 -20.14 -21.83
C HIS A 172 -11.83 -20.48 -22.43
N GLN A 173 -11.87 -21.60 -23.15
CA GLN A 173 -13.07 -22.04 -23.86
C GLN A 173 -14.08 -22.72 -22.95
N GLY A 174 -13.69 -23.13 -21.74
CA GLY A 174 -14.59 -23.69 -20.75
C GLY A 174 -15.17 -25.05 -21.13
N LEU A 175 -14.46 -25.81 -21.97
CA LEU A 175 -14.85 -27.16 -22.40
C LEU A 175 -14.08 -28.26 -21.67
N GLU A 176 -12.85 -27.95 -21.22
CA GLU A 176 -12.06 -28.85 -20.39
C GLU A 176 -12.42 -28.70 -18.91
N GLU A 177 -12.38 -29.80 -18.16
CA GLU A 177 -12.65 -29.78 -16.72
C GLU A 177 -11.72 -28.77 -16.01
N GLY A 178 -12.31 -27.86 -15.24
CA GLY A 178 -11.61 -26.82 -14.50
C GLY A 178 -11.15 -25.61 -15.31
N ASP A 179 -11.34 -25.58 -16.64
CA ASP A 179 -10.90 -24.45 -17.47
C ASP A 179 -11.68 -23.16 -17.16
N ASN A 180 -13.00 -23.29 -17.01
CA ASN A 180 -13.92 -22.21 -16.59
C ASN A 180 -13.57 -21.60 -15.21
N LEU A 181 -12.78 -22.29 -14.37
CA LEU A 181 -12.30 -21.76 -13.09
C LEU A 181 -11.04 -20.89 -13.25
N LYS A 182 -10.27 -21.09 -14.32
CA LYS A 182 -9.05 -20.33 -14.62
C LYS A 182 -9.36 -19.02 -15.35
N GLY A 183 -10.37 -19.03 -16.22
CA GLY A 183 -10.87 -17.84 -16.89
C GLY A 183 -12.12 -18.12 -17.72
N GLY A 184 -12.81 -17.08 -18.15
CA GLY A 184 -14.02 -17.20 -18.98
C GLY A 184 -15.15 -16.32 -18.50
N MET A 185 -16.38 -16.82 -18.63
CA MET A 185 -17.58 -16.13 -18.14
C MET A 185 -17.58 -16.09 -16.61
N GLY A 186 -17.78 -14.91 -16.03
CA GLY A 186 -17.98 -14.74 -14.59
C GLY A 186 -19.37 -15.19 -14.13
N PHE A 187 -20.37 -14.95 -14.97
CA PHE A 187 -21.76 -15.40 -14.84
C PHE A 187 -22.44 -15.37 -16.22
N PRO A 188 -23.66 -15.92 -16.38
CA PRO A 188 -24.34 -15.96 -17.68
C PRO A 188 -24.67 -14.57 -18.25
N CYS A 189 -24.67 -14.43 -19.58
CA CYS A 189 -25.02 -13.16 -20.22
C CYS A 189 -26.52 -12.86 -20.05
N GLY A 190 -26.83 -11.95 -19.13
CA GLY A 190 -28.14 -11.35 -18.90
C GLY A 190 -28.54 -10.45 -20.07
N LEU A 191 -29.72 -10.72 -20.63
CA LEU A 191 -30.35 -10.00 -21.74
C LEU A 191 -31.79 -9.64 -21.40
N SER A 192 -32.01 -9.14 -20.19
CA SER A 192 -33.33 -8.81 -19.66
C SER A 192 -33.96 -7.66 -20.46
N ILE A 193 -35.18 -7.84 -20.96
CA ILE A 193 -35.89 -6.82 -21.76
C ILE A 193 -37.07 -6.20 -21.02
N ASN A 194 -37.30 -4.91 -21.24
CA ASN A 194 -38.47 -4.15 -20.80
C ASN A 194 -38.69 -4.20 -19.28
N SER A 195 -39.79 -4.81 -18.82
CA SER A 195 -40.13 -4.90 -17.40
C SER A 195 -39.23 -5.88 -16.63
N CYS A 196 -38.57 -6.82 -17.31
CA CYS A 196 -37.56 -7.68 -16.70
C CYS A 196 -36.29 -6.88 -16.46
N ALA A 197 -35.87 -6.72 -15.21
CA ALA A 197 -34.68 -5.96 -14.82
C ALA A 197 -33.41 -6.80 -14.92
N ALA A 198 -33.40 -8.00 -14.34
CA ALA A 198 -32.20 -8.82 -14.17
C ALA A 198 -32.48 -10.34 -14.33
N HIS A 199 -31.40 -11.14 -14.38
CA HIS A 199 -31.38 -12.61 -14.35
C HIS A 199 -32.11 -13.34 -15.49
N TYR A 200 -32.35 -12.68 -16.62
CA TYR A 200 -32.86 -13.35 -17.81
C TYR A 200 -31.74 -13.65 -18.81
N THR A 201 -31.58 -14.92 -19.19
CA THR A 201 -30.82 -15.31 -20.38
C THR A 201 -31.62 -16.40 -21.13
N PRO A 202 -31.57 -16.47 -22.47
CA PRO A 202 -32.34 -17.46 -23.20
C PRO A 202 -31.93 -18.90 -22.81
N ASN A 203 -32.89 -19.78 -22.57
CA ASN A 203 -32.66 -21.23 -22.54
C ASN A 203 -32.69 -21.80 -23.97
N ALA A 204 -32.23 -23.05 -24.14
CA ALA A 204 -32.31 -23.73 -25.44
C ALA A 204 -33.73 -23.71 -26.03
N GLY A 205 -33.85 -23.38 -27.31
CA GLY A 205 -35.13 -23.28 -28.02
C GLY A 205 -35.88 -21.96 -27.84
N ASN A 206 -35.32 -20.99 -27.11
CA ASN A 206 -35.86 -19.63 -27.05
C ASN A 206 -35.89 -18.98 -28.44
N LYS A 207 -37.00 -18.29 -28.76
CA LYS A 207 -37.23 -17.61 -30.05
C LYS A 207 -37.47 -16.11 -29.90
N MET A 208 -37.10 -15.55 -28.74
CA MET A 208 -37.28 -14.13 -28.48
C MET A 208 -36.33 -13.34 -29.38
N VAL A 209 -36.90 -12.36 -30.09
CA VAL A 209 -36.18 -11.48 -31.02
C VAL A 209 -36.22 -10.08 -30.45
N LEU A 210 -35.06 -9.42 -30.40
CA LEU A 210 -34.94 -8.04 -29.97
C LEU A 210 -35.72 -7.11 -30.91
N GLN A 211 -36.58 -6.27 -30.36
CA GLN A 211 -37.43 -5.34 -31.12
C GLN A 211 -36.91 -3.91 -31.03
N GLN A 212 -37.37 -3.06 -31.95
CA GLN A 212 -37.02 -1.62 -31.99
C GLN A 212 -37.41 -0.88 -30.70
N GLY A 213 -38.55 -1.23 -30.11
CA GLY A 213 -39.09 -0.59 -28.91
C GLY A 213 -38.63 -1.20 -27.59
N ASP A 214 -37.71 -2.17 -27.62
CA ASP A 214 -37.23 -2.85 -26.41
C ASP A 214 -36.17 -2.02 -25.68
N VAL A 215 -36.21 -2.11 -24.35
CA VAL A 215 -35.14 -1.63 -23.45
C VAL A 215 -34.42 -2.85 -22.87
N MET A 216 -33.25 -3.16 -23.40
CA MET A 216 -32.49 -4.37 -23.05
C MET A 216 -31.32 -4.04 -22.13
N LYS A 217 -31.24 -4.72 -21.00
CA LYS A 217 -30.03 -4.71 -20.16
C LYS A 217 -29.11 -5.81 -20.68
N VAL A 218 -27.88 -5.44 -21.01
CA VAL A 218 -26.81 -6.37 -21.36
C VAL A 218 -25.86 -6.41 -20.17
N ASP A 219 -25.92 -7.53 -19.46
CA ASP A 219 -25.23 -7.75 -18.22
C ASP A 219 -24.42 -9.05 -18.33
N PHE A 220 -23.10 -8.98 -18.21
CA PHE A 220 -22.28 -10.18 -18.36
C PHE A 220 -20.97 -10.05 -17.60
N GLY A 221 -20.54 -11.15 -17.00
CA GLY A 221 -19.29 -11.20 -16.26
C GLY A 221 -18.14 -11.73 -17.10
N ALA A 222 -16.94 -11.17 -16.90
CA ALA A 222 -15.68 -11.77 -17.34
C ALA A 222 -14.79 -12.04 -16.13
N GLN A 223 -14.16 -13.22 -16.06
CA GLN A 223 -13.33 -13.59 -14.90
C GLN A 223 -11.99 -14.18 -15.29
N ILE A 224 -10.98 -13.95 -14.43
CA ILE A 224 -9.67 -14.62 -14.44
C ILE A 224 -9.37 -15.10 -13.02
N ASN A 225 -9.09 -16.40 -12.84
CA ASN A 225 -8.79 -17.04 -11.55
C ASN A 225 -9.80 -16.70 -10.43
N GLY A 226 -11.08 -16.56 -10.77
CA GLY A 226 -12.15 -16.19 -9.85
C GLY A 226 -12.27 -14.70 -9.55
N ARG A 227 -11.47 -13.82 -10.16
CA ARG A 227 -11.65 -12.36 -10.09
C ARG A 227 -12.71 -11.95 -11.10
N ILE A 228 -13.95 -11.77 -10.64
CA ILE A 228 -15.11 -11.52 -11.50
C ILE A 228 -15.26 -10.02 -11.73
N VAL A 229 -15.22 -9.60 -12.99
CA VAL A 229 -15.65 -8.27 -13.39
C VAL A 229 -17.12 -8.33 -13.75
N ASP A 230 -17.91 -7.71 -12.89
CA ASP A 230 -19.33 -7.44 -13.06
C ASP A 230 -19.56 -6.03 -13.64
N SER A 231 -20.25 -5.93 -14.77
CA SER A 231 -20.57 -4.67 -15.41
C SER A 231 -21.65 -4.85 -16.47
N ALA A 232 -22.58 -3.91 -16.47
CA ALA A 232 -23.76 -3.93 -17.31
C ALA A 232 -24.03 -2.57 -17.96
N PHE A 233 -24.76 -2.59 -19.06
CA PHE A 233 -25.26 -1.40 -19.73
C PHE A 233 -26.62 -1.67 -20.36
N THR A 234 -27.39 -0.60 -20.53
CA THR A 234 -28.68 -0.67 -21.24
C THR A 234 -28.55 -0.24 -22.69
N LEU A 235 -29.23 -0.96 -23.58
CA LEU A 235 -29.48 -0.58 -24.96
C LEU A 235 -30.96 -0.31 -25.17
N ALA A 236 -31.24 0.83 -25.81
CA ALA A 236 -32.53 1.16 -26.38
C ALA A 236 -32.28 1.76 -27.77
N PHE A 237 -33.18 1.50 -28.72
CA PHE A 237 -33.06 2.01 -30.10
C PHE A 237 -34.05 3.13 -30.39
N ASP A 238 -35.04 3.30 -29.52
CA ASP A 238 -35.95 4.43 -29.53
C ASP A 238 -35.45 5.52 -28.57
N PRO A 239 -35.15 6.73 -29.06
CA PRO A 239 -34.69 7.85 -28.24
C PRO A 239 -35.65 8.25 -27.12
N VAL A 240 -36.92 7.82 -27.16
CA VAL A 240 -37.90 8.06 -26.09
C VAL A 240 -37.41 7.54 -24.72
N TYR A 241 -36.51 6.55 -24.71
CA TYR A 241 -35.94 5.99 -23.48
C TYR A 241 -34.63 6.66 -23.04
N ASP A 242 -34.07 7.59 -23.82
CA ASP A 242 -32.81 8.27 -23.47
C ASP A 242 -32.85 8.93 -22.08
N PRO A 243 -33.95 9.59 -21.64
CA PRO A 243 -34.04 10.13 -20.28
C PRO A 243 -33.99 9.04 -19.20
N LEU A 244 -34.60 7.88 -19.44
CA LEU A 244 -34.54 6.73 -18.51
C LEU A 244 -33.11 6.20 -18.41
N LEU A 245 -32.41 6.05 -19.53
CA LEU A 245 -31.01 5.61 -19.54
C LEU A 245 -30.10 6.64 -18.86
N ALA A 246 -30.31 7.94 -19.13
CA ALA A 246 -29.56 9.01 -18.50
C ALA A 246 -29.73 9.02 -16.98
N ALA A 247 -30.97 8.87 -16.48
CA ALA A 247 -31.28 8.81 -15.06
C ALA A 247 -30.53 7.67 -14.35
N VAL A 248 -30.60 6.46 -14.91
CA VAL A 248 -29.94 5.29 -14.32
C VAL A 248 -28.42 5.40 -14.39
N LYS A 249 -27.88 5.92 -15.49
CA LYS A 249 -26.45 6.14 -15.63
C LYS A 249 -25.92 7.16 -14.63
N ASP A 250 -26.64 8.27 -14.44
CA ASP A 250 -26.29 9.30 -13.47
C ASP A 250 -26.39 8.79 -12.03
N ALA A 251 -27.43 8.00 -11.73
CA ALA A 251 -27.58 7.34 -10.43
C ALA A 251 -26.45 6.35 -10.15
N THR A 252 -26.07 5.50 -11.12
CA THR A 252 -24.91 4.59 -10.98
C THR A 252 -23.61 5.37 -10.78
N ASN A 253 -23.36 6.41 -11.58
CA ASN A 253 -22.16 7.25 -11.41
C ASN A 253 -22.14 7.98 -10.07
N THR A 254 -23.31 8.40 -9.57
CA THR A 254 -23.45 8.92 -8.22
C THR A 254 -23.09 7.86 -7.18
N GLY A 255 -23.59 6.64 -7.32
CA GLY A 255 -23.20 5.51 -6.47
C GLY A 255 -21.69 5.28 -6.44
N ILE A 256 -21.03 5.26 -7.60
CA ILE A 256 -19.57 5.08 -7.72
C ILE A 256 -18.81 6.24 -7.05
N ARG A 257 -19.29 7.48 -7.23
CA ARG A 257 -18.68 8.68 -6.67
C ARG A 257 -18.81 8.76 -5.14
N GLU A 258 -19.91 8.28 -4.60
CA GLU A 258 -20.19 8.26 -3.15
C GLU A 258 -19.59 7.02 -2.47
N ALA A 259 -19.32 5.94 -3.21
CA ALA A 259 -18.67 4.74 -2.70
C ALA A 259 -17.23 5.03 -2.25
N GLY A 260 -16.86 4.47 -1.12
CA GLY A 260 -15.51 4.61 -0.59
C GLY A 260 -15.31 3.94 0.76
N ILE A 261 -14.06 3.76 1.15
CA ILE A 261 -13.71 3.18 2.46
C ILE A 261 -14.39 3.97 3.57
N ASP A 262 -14.88 3.25 4.58
CA ASP A 262 -15.61 3.77 5.75
C ASP A 262 -16.99 4.39 5.45
N VAL A 263 -17.43 4.46 4.19
CA VAL A 263 -18.76 4.97 3.80
C VAL A 263 -19.83 3.94 4.16
N ARG A 264 -20.96 4.40 4.71
CA ARG A 264 -22.11 3.54 5.02
C ARG A 264 -22.89 3.21 3.76
N MET A 265 -23.30 1.95 3.62
CA MET A 265 -24.13 1.49 2.50
C MET A 265 -25.42 2.31 2.34
N SER A 266 -26.06 2.70 3.45
CA SER A 266 -27.28 3.52 3.43
C SER A 266 -27.08 4.94 2.91
N ASP A 267 -25.90 5.54 3.08
CA ASP A 267 -25.60 6.88 2.56
C ASP A 267 -25.49 6.84 1.03
N ILE A 268 -24.82 5.80 0.51
CA ILE A 268 -24.71 5.55 -0.94
C ILE A 268 -26.11 5.36 -1.53
N GLY A 269 -26.95 4.53 -0.90
CA GLY A 269 -28.32 4.30 -1.36
C GLY A 269 -29.21 5.54 -1.30
N ALA A 270 -29.01 6.43 -0.33
CA ALA A 270 -29.73 7.70 -0.26
C ALA A 270 -29.33 8.63 -1.43
N ALA A 271 -28.03 8.74 -1.72
CA ALA A 271 -27.53 9.57 -2.82
C ALA A 271 -27.94 9.03 -4.19
N ILE A 272 -27.88 7.71 -4.39
CA ILE A 272 -28.38 7.06 -5.61
C ILE A 272 -29.86 7.36 -5.82
N GLN A 273 -30.68 7.24 -4.76
CA GLN A 273 -32.10 7.51 -4.86
C GLN A 273 -32.40 8.97 -5.19
N GLU A 274 -31.70 9.91 -4.55
CA GLU A 274 -31.84 11.33 -4.84
C GLU A 274 -31.53 11.65 -6.30
N ALA A 275 -30.42 11.11 -6.83
CA ALA A 275 -30.05 11.27 -8.22
C ALA A 275 -31.10 10.66 -9.15
N MET A 276 -31.47 9.40 -8.95
CA MET A 276 -32.42 8.67 -9.81
C MET A 276 -33.80 9.34 -9.84
N GLU A 277 -34.37 9.64 -8.67
CA GLU A 277 -35.74 10.16 -8.54
C GLU A 277 -35.84 11.66 -8.88
N SER A 278 -34.72 12.31 -9.26
CA SER A 278 -34.72 13.67 -9.82
C SER A 278 -35.10 13.72 -11.31
N TYR A 279 -35.14 12.57 -11.98
CA TYR A 279 -35.46 12.45 -13.40
C TYR A 279 -36.90 11.99 -13.65
N GLU A 280 -37.42 12.39 -14.80
CA GLU A 280 -38.70 11.95 -15.35
C GLU A 280 -38.56 11.59 -16.82
N VAL A 281 -39.41 10.70 -17.31
CA VAL A 281 -39.46 10.27 -18.72
C VAL A 281 -40.88 10.35 -19.24
N GLU A 282 -41.04 10.90 -20.45
CA GLU A 282 -42.33 10.93 -21.14
C GLU A 282 -42.49 9.68 -22.00
N LEU A 283 -43.49 8.86 -21.72
CA LEU A 283 -43.84 7.69 -22.53
C LEU A 283 -45.30 7.81 -22.97
N ASN A 284 -45.54 7.76 -24.28
CA ASN A 284 -46.89 7.85 -24.86
C ASN A 284 -47.71 9.05 -24.34
N GLY A 285 -47.09 10.22 -24.18
CA GLY A 285 -47.74 11.44 -23.69
C GLY A 285 -48.00 11.47 -22.18
N THR A 286 -47.47 10.50 -21.42
CA THR A 286 -47.58 10.45 -19.95
C THR A 286 -46.20 10.57 -19.32
N MET A 287 -46.07 11.48 -18.35
CA MET A 287 -44.84 11.64 -17.57
C MET A 287 -44.75 10.59 -16.47
N TYR A 288 -43.62 9.89 -16.40
CA TYR A 288 -43.30 8.91 -15.37
C TYR A 288 -42.07 9.38 -14.58
N PRO A 289 -42.14 9.48 -13.24
CA PRO A 289 -40.93 9.61 -12.45
C PRO A 289 -40.12 8.33 -12.53
N VAL A 290 -38.80 8.43 -12.69
CA VAL A 290 -37.91 7.27 -12.66
C VAL A 290 -37.75 6.84 -11.21
N LYS A 291 -38.03 5.57 -10.92
CA LYS A 291 -37.97 5.02 -9.55
C LYS A 291 -36.85 4.00 -9.43
N CYS A 292 -36.10 4.05 -8.34
CA CYS A 292 -35.22 2.94 -7.98
C CYS A 292 -36.03 1.65 -7.78
N ILE A 293 -35.53 0.53 -8.29
CA ILE A 293 -36.07 -0.80 -7.97
C ILE A 293 -35.60 -1.18 -6.56
N ARG A 294 -36.39 -0.85 -5.55
CA ARG A 294 -35.97 -0.84 -4.14
C ARG A 294 -35.59 -2.21 -3.52
N ASN A 295 -35.81 -3.31 -4.23
CA ASN A 295 -35.42 -4.66 -3.82
C ASN A 295 -34.37 -5.28 -4.75
N LEU A 296 -33.64 -4.45 -5.50
CA LEU A 296 -32.37 -4.75 -6.13
C LEU A 296 -31.29 -3.87 -5.52
N ASN A 297 -30.04 -4.34 -5.56
CA ASN A 297 -28.93 -3.79 -4.80
C ASN A 297 -27.64 -4.16 -5.53
N GLY A 298 -26.63 -3.29 -5.49
CA GLY A 298 -25.26 -3.74 -5.74
C GLY A 298 -24.75 -4.63 -4.62
N HIS A 299 -23.52 -5.13 -4.74
CA HIS A 299 -22.99 -6.13 -3.83
C HIS A 299 -21.46 -6.16 -3.81
N ASN A 300 -20.87 -6.72 -2.74
CA ASN A 300 -19.45 -7.08 -2.78
C ASN A 300 -19.23 -8.34 -3.63
N ILE A 301 -18.04 -8.45 -4.20
CA ILE A 301 -17.57 -9.57 -5.02
C ILE A 301 -16.37 -10.20 -4.33
N GLU A 302 -16.41 -11.52 -4.16
CA GLU A 302 -15.31 -12.32 -3.62
C GLU A 302 -14.74 -13.24 -4.69
N GLN A 303 -13.61 -13.90 -4.40
CA GLN A 303 -12.99 -14.81 -5.36
C GLN A 303 -13.92 -16.00 -5.65
N HIS A 304 -14.34 -16.16 -6.92
CA HIS A 304 -15.32 -17.15 -7.39
C HIS A 304 -16.75 -16.99 -6.85
N ILE A 305 -17.05 -15.92 -6.11
CA ILE A 305 -18.35 -15.70 -5.49
C ILE A 305 -18.86 -14.32 -5.91
N ILE A 306 -19.92 -14.30 -6.72
CA ILE A 306 -20.47 -13.05 -7.26
C ILE A 306 -21.09 -12.17 -6.16
N HIS A 307 -21.73 -12.78 -5.16
CA HIS A 307 -22.32 -12.10 -4.01
C HIS A 307 -21.59 -12.48 -2.72
N GLY A 308 -20.68 -11.62 -2.23
CA GLY A 308 -19.88 -11.84 -1.01
C GLY A 308 -20.62 -11.51 0.31
N GLY A 309 -21.93 -11.29 0.28
CA GLY A 309 -22.77 -11.11 1.47
C GLY A 309 -23.04 -9.67 1.93
N LYS A 310 -22.32 -8.67 1.42
CA LYS A 310 -22.67 -7.24 1.60
C LYS A 310 -23.50 -6.74 0.42
N SER A 311 -24.49 -5.91 0.71
CA SER A 311 -25.36 -5.29 -0.30
C SER A 311 -25.23 -3.76 -0.28
N VAL A 312 -25.12 -3.16 -1.46
CA VAL A 312 -25.15 -1.71 -1.67
C VAL A 312 -26.57 -1.33 -2.06
N PRO A 313 -27.37 -0.73 -1.16
CA PRO A 313 -28.73 -0.32 -1.49
C PRO A 313 -28.73 0.82 -2.50
N ILE A 314 -29.80 0.88 -3.29
CA ILE A 314 -30.07 1.97 -4.24
C ILE A 314 -31.22 2.87 -3.76
N VAL A 315 -31.64 2.68 -2.51
CA VAL A 315 -32.64 3.50 -1.82
C VAL A 315 -32.14 3.83 -0.42
N LYS A 316 -32.61 4.94 0.13
CA LYS A 316 -32.31 5.31 1.53
C LYS A 316 -32.77 4.20 2.48
N GLY A 317 -31.96 3.92 3.50
CA GLY A 317 -32.21 2.86 4.46
C GLY A 317 -31.56 3.12 5.81
N GLY A 318 -31.65 2.13 6.72
CA GLY A 318 -31.06 2.22 8.06
C GLY A 318 -29.74 1.45 8.23
N ASP A 319 -29.25 0.78 7.18
CA ASP A 319 -28.05 -0.06 7.26
C ASP A 319 -26.82 0.76 7.64
N GLN A 320 -26.14 0.34 8.70
CA GLN A 320 -24.92 0.98 9.20
C GLN A 320 -23.64 0.25 8.75
N THR A 321 -23.78 -0.83 7.99
CA THR A 321 -22.66 -1.54 7.37
C THR A 321 -21.87 -0.58 6.50
N LYS A 322 -20.54 -0.74 6.51
CA LYS A 322 -19.61 0.10 5.78
C LYS A 322 -18.87 -0.68 4.72
N MET A 323 -18.47 0.01 3.66
CA MET A 323 -17.45 -0.47 2.76
C MET A 323 -16.11 -0.52 3.50
N GLU A 324 -15.44 -1.65 3.37
CA GLU A 324 -14.15 -1.90 3.97
C GLU A 324 -13.07 -1.92 2.91
N GLU A 325 -11.87 -1.70 3.41
CA GLU A 325 -10.65 -1.72 2.66
C GLU A 325 -10.41 -3.02 1.90
N GLY A 326 -10.03 -2.90 0.63
CA GLY A 326 -9.67 -4.05 -0.20
C GLY A 326 -10.82 -4.85 -0.79
N GLU A 327 -12.05 -4.54 -0.40
CA GLU A 327 -13.24 -5.13 -1.01
C GLU A 327 -13.38 -4.70 -2.47
N VAL A 328 -14.07 -5.54 -3.24
CA VAL A 328 -14.50 -5.23 -4.61
C VAL A 328 -16.02 -5.20 -4.60
N PHE A 329 -16.61 -4.20 -5.23
CA PHE A 329 -18.06 -4.02 -5.29
C PHE A 329 -18.54 -3.90 -6.73
N ALA A 330 -19.64 -4.59 -7.04
CA ALA A 330 -20.55 -4.25 -8.11
C ALA A 330 -21.40 -3.07 -7.65
N ILE A 331 -21.19 -1.89 -8.26
CA ILE A 331 -22.08 -0.74 -8.07
C ILE A 331 -23.05 -0.70 -9.24
N GLU A 332 -24.23 -1.25 -9.01
CA GLU A 332 -25.34 -1.28 -9.97
C GLU A 332 -26.55 -0.52 -9.48
N THR A 333 -27.27 0.10 -10.42
CA THR A 333 -28.56 0.73 -10.14
C THR A 333 -29.58 0.36 -11.20
N PHE A 334 -30.84 0.31 -10.76
CA PHE A 334 -31.96 -0.03 -11.61
C PHE A 334 -33.06 1.01 -11.50
N GLY A 335 -33.35 1.68 -12.61
CA GLY A 335 -34.47 2.61 -12.72
C GLY A 335 -35.66 1.93 -13.39
N SER A 336 -36.87 2.25 -12.93
CA SER A 336 -38.12 1.69 -13.45
C SER A 336 -39.18 2.79 -13.62
N THR A 337 -39.96 2.68 -14.70
CA THR A 337 -41.21 3.46 -14.87
C THR A 337 -42.42 2.81 -14.19
N GLY A 338 -42.23 1.62 -13.60
CA GLY A 338 -43.26 0.80 -12.97
C GLY A 338 -43.44 1.08 -11.47
N LYS A 339 -43.49 0.01 -10.67
CA LYS A 339 -43.64 0.08 -9.21
C LYS A 339 -42.32 0.32 -8.49
N GLY A 340 -41.18 0.21 -9.18
CA GLY A 340 -39.86 0.23 -8.57
C GLY A 340 -39.70 -0.96 -7.63
N TYR A 341 -40.22 -2.12 -8.02
CA TYR A 341 -40.15 -3.35 -7.24
C TYR A 341 -40.30 -4.57 -8.15
N VAL A 342 -39.34 -5.48 -8.10
CA VAL A 342 -39.33 -6.69 -8.93
C VAL A 342 -39.86 -7.92 -8.20
N ARG A 343 -40.43 -8.85 -8.96
CA ARG A 343 -40.79 -10.21 -8.53
C ARG A 343 -40.20 -11.20 -9.50
N GLU A 344 -40.02 -12.42 -9.04
CA GLU A 344 -39.66 -13.55 -9.89
C GLU A 344 -40.76 -13.79 -10.93
N ASP A 345 -40.37 -13.91 -12.20
CA ASP A 345 -41.27 -14.23 -13.32
C ASP A 345 -40.47 -14.97 -14.41
N MET A 346 -41.18 -15.57 -15.37
CA MET A 346 -40.63 -16.33 -16.49
C MET A 346 -39.86 -17.61 -16.07
N GLU A 347 -39.26 -18.28 -17.05
CA GLU A 347 -38.51 -19.51 -16.82
C GLU A 347 -37.11 -19.22 -16.26
N THR A 348 -36.73 -19.91 -15.18
CA THR A 348 -35.40 -19.80 -14.59
C THR A 348 -34.32 -20.30 -15.55
N SER A 349 -33.26 -19.51 -15.66
CA SER A 349 -32.11 -19.79 -16.52
C SER A 349 -30.79 -19.81 -15.74
N HIS A 350 -30.67 -18.98 -14.70
CA HIS A 350 -29.45 -18.82 -13.89
C HIS A 350 -29.47 -19.70 -12.65
N TYR A 351 -28.30 -20.27 -12.33
CA TYR A 351 -28.07 -21.14 -11.18
C TYR A 351 -26.67 -20.89 -10.63
N ALA A 352 -26.45 -21.08 -9.34
CA ALA A 352 -25.11 -21.11 -8.76
C ALA A 352 -25.04 -22.15 -7.64
N LEU A 353 -23.87 -22.76 -7.44
CA LEU A 353 -23.65 -23.60 -6.27
C LEU A 353 -23.64 -22.72 -5.01
N ILE A 354 -24.35 -23.13 -3.96
CA ILE A 354 -24.36 -22.44 -2.68
C ILE A 354 -23.03 -22.74 -1.95
N PRO A 355 -22.22 -21.72 -1.61
CA PRO A 355 -21.03 -21.91 -0.78
C PRO A 355 -21.41 -22.53 0.56
N ASP A 356 -20.59 -23.45 1.07
CA ASP A 356 -20.78 -24.11 2.37
C ASP A 356 -22.15 -24.75 2.59
N HIS A 357 -22.82 -25.21 1.53
CA HIS A 357 -24.08 -25.93 1.64
C HIS A 357 -23.96 -27.18 2.51
N ASN A 358 -25.05 -27.51 3.22
CA ASN A 358 -25.11 -28.71 4.05
C ASN A 358 -24.85 -29.97 3.21
N GLN A 359 -24.03 -30.90 3.72
CA GLN A 359 -23.82 -32.19 3.06
C GLN A 359 -25.10 -33.03 3.10
N VAL A 360 -25.86 -33.01 2.00
CA VAL A 360 -27.07 -33.81 1.81
C VAL A 360 -26.73 -35.07 1.00
N SER A 361 -27.16 -36.23 1.49
CA SER A 361 -27.00 -37.49 0.74
C SER A 361 -27.95 -37.54 -0.46
N LEU A 362 -27.41 -37.25 -1.64
CA LEU A 362 -28.16 -37.32 -2.90
C LEU A 362 -28.48 -38.78 -3.27
N ARG A 363 -29.77 -39.13 -3.32
CA ARG A 363 -30.20 -40.48 -3.76
C ARG A 363 -30.24 -40.62 -5.28
N LEU A 364 -30.53 -39.53 -5.99
CA LEU A 364 -30.71 -39.53 -7.44
C LEU A 364 -29.35 -39.50 -8.15
N SER A 365 -29.10 -40.47 -9.05
CA SER A 365 -27.83 -40.57 -9.80
C SER A 365 -27.61 -39.38 -10.73
N SER A 366 -28.66 -38.88 -11.40
CA SER A 366 -28.57 -37.70 -12.26
C SER A 366 -28.18 -36.44 -11.48
N ALA A 367 -28.66 -36.27 -10.25
CA ALA A 367 -28.26 -35.16 -9.38
C ALA A 367 -26.80 -35.26 -8.94
N LYS A 368 -26.32 -36.45 -8.57
CA LYS A 368 -24.90 -36.70 -8.24
C LYS A 368 -23.98 -36.40 -9.41
N ASN A 369 -24.33 -36.91 -10.60
CA ASN A 369 -23.54 -36.69 -11.80
C ASN A 369 -23.50 -35.22 -12.18
N LEU A 370 -24.64 -34.53 -12.13
CA LEU A 370 -24.71 -33.11 -12.43
C LEU A 370 -23.94 -32.27 -11.41
N LEU A 371 -24.01 -32.60 -10.11
CA LEU A 371 -23.22 -31.91 -9.08
C LEU A 371 -21.72 -32.05 -9.33
N ASN A 372 -21.25 -33.23 -9.76
CA ASN A 372 -19.85 -33.43 -10.13
C ASN A 372 -19.46 -32.55 -11.33
N VAL A 373 -20.34 -32.43 -12.33
CA VAL A 373 -20.13 -31.53 -13.48
C VAL A 373 -20.06 -30.08 -13.01
N ILE A 374 -20.99 -29.63 -12.16
CA ILE A 374 -21.01 -28.27 -11.61
C ILE A 374 -19.73 -27.98 -10.82
N ASN A 375 -19.33 -28.85 -9.90
CA ASN A 375 -18.12 -28.66 -9.09
C ASN A 375 -16.85 -28.57 -9.95
N LYS A 376 -16.74 -29.42 -10.98
CA LYS A 376 -15.55 -29.46 -11.84
C LYS A 376 -15.47 -28.30 -12.82
N ASN A 377 -16.60 -27.74 -13.25
CA ASN A 377 -16.64 -26.73 -14.31
C ASN A 377 -16.90 -25.33 -13.77
N PHE A 378 -17.82 -25.16 -12.83
CA PHE A 378 -18.25 -23.84 -12.37
C PHE A 378 -17.82 -23.55 -10.94
N GLY A 379 -17.70 -24.57 -10.09
CA GLY A 379 -17.53 -24.36 -8.65
C GLY A 379 -18.70 -23.51 -8.13
N THR A 380 -18.39 -22.37 -7.53
CA THR A 380 -19.37 -21.37 -7.05
C THR A 380 -19.72 -20.29 -8.08
N LEU A 381 -19.08 -20.28 -9.27
CA LEU A 381 -19.45 -19.34 -10.33
C LEU A 381 -20.88 -19.62 -10.82
N PRO A 382 -21.70 -18.58 -11.07
CA PRO A 382 -23.00 -18.76 -11.70
C PRO A 382 -22.90 -19.35 -13.10
N PHE A 383 -23.85 -20.22 -13.44
CA PHE A 383 -23.99 -20.85 -14.74
C PHE A 383 -25.44 -20.81 -15.21
N CYS A 384 -25.67 -21.12 -16.49
CA CYS A 384 -27.01 -21.26 -17.04
C CYS A 384 -27.19 -22.61 -17.74
N ARG A 385 -28.44 -22.93 -18.10
CA ARG A 385 -28.79 -24.17 -18.81
C ARG A 385 -28.00 -24.35 -20.11
N ARG A 386 -27.84 -23.29 -20.91
CA ARG A 386 -27.04 -23.32 -22.15
C ARG A 386 -25.58 -23.72 -21.91
N TYR A 387 -25.02 -23.41 -20.74
CA TYR A 387 -23.64 -23.79 -20.43
C TYR A 387 -23.54 -25.30 -20.15
N LEU A 388 -24.57 -25.89 -19.51
CA LEU A 388 -24.67 -27.34 -19.35
C LEU A 388 -24.88 -28.03 -20.71
N ASP A 389 -25.74 -27.47 -21.57
CA ASP A 389 -25.95 -27.98 -22.93
C ASP A 389 -24.63 -27.99 -23.72
N ARG A 390 -23.84 -26.91 -23.64
CA ARG A 390 -22.53 -26.79 -24.29
C ARG A 390 -21.50 -27.79 -23.77
N LEU A 391 -21.60 -28.21 -22.50
CA LEU A 391 -20.79 -29.29 -21.92
C LEU A 391 -21.31 -30.69 -22.29
N GLY A 392 -22.30 -30.79 -23.19
CA GLY A 392 -22.89 -32.05 -23.62
C GLY A 392 -23.80 -32.70 -22.59
N GLN A 393 -24.24 -31.98 -21.57
CA GLN A 393 -25.21 -32.51 -20.61
C GLN A 393 -26.60 -32.54 -21.25
N ASP A 394 -27.28 -33.68 -21.16
CA ASP A 394 -28.66 -33.85 -21.60
C ASP A 394 -29.57 -34.26 -20.44
N LYS A 395 -30.88 -34.00 -20.57
CA LYS A 395 -31.93 -34.45 -19.62
C LYS A 395 -31.63 -34.13 -18.13
N TYR A 396 -30.85 -33.08 -17.86
CA TYR A 396 -30.33 -32.77 -16.53
C TYR A 396 -31.33 -32.06 -15.62
N LEU A 397 -32.46 -31.54 -16.14
CA LEU A 397 -33.42 -30.73 -15.39
C LEU A 397 -33.94 -31.42 -14.13
N LEU A 398 -34.19 -32.73 -14.16
CA LEU A 398 -34.60 -33.47 -12.97
C LEU A 398 -33.51 -33.49 -11.90
N GLY A 399 -32.25 -33.66 -12.32
CA GLY A 399 -31.09 -33.59 -11.43
C GLY A 399 -30.90 -32.18 -10.86
N LEU A 400 -31.01 -31.16 -11.71
CA LEU A 400 -30.87 -29.76 -11.33
C LEU A 400 -31.94 -29.33 -10.33
N ASN A 401 -33.20 -29.65 -10.58
CA ASN A 401 -34.31 -29.38 -9.66
C ASN A 401 -34.10 -30.11 -8.31
N ASN A 402 -33.54 -31.33 -8.33
CA ASN A 402 -33.22 -32.04 -7.10
C ASN A 402 -32.12 -31.33 -6.30
N LEU A 403 -31.07 -30.81 -6.97
CA LEU A 403 -30.02 -30.03 -6.31
C LEU A 403 -30.56 -28.73 -5.70
N VAL A 404 -31.46 -28.04 -6.41
CA VAL A 404 -32.14 -26.83 -5.92
C VAL A 404 -33.00 -27.15 -4.70
N SER A 405 -33.90 -28.13 -4.79
CA SER A 405 -34.75 -28.53 -3.65
C SER A 405 -33.97 -29.06 -2.44
N SER A 406 -32.72 -29.50 -2.65
CA SER A 406 -31.83 -29.98 -1.58
C SER A 406 -31.00 -28.86 -0.95
N GLY A 407 -31.12 -27.61 -1.44
CA GLY A 407 -30.34 -26.47 -0.94
C GLY A 407 -28.85 -26.53 -1.28
N ILE A 408 -28.48 -27.23 -2.36
CA ILE A 408 -27.09 -27.34 -2.84
C ILE A 408 -26.80 -26.30 -3.92
N VAL A 409 -27.78 -26.06 -4.79
CA VAL A 409 -27.73 -25.08 -5.88
C VAL A 409 -28.84 -24.06 -5.61
N GLN A 410 -28.56 -22.78 -5.78
CA GLN A 410 -29.55 -21.72 -5.79
C GLN A 410 -29.99 -21.47 -7.23
N ASP A 411 -31.29 -21.36 -7.46
CA ASP A 411 -31.85 -20.88 -8.71
C ASP A 411 -32.13 -19.37 -8.63
N TYR A 412 -31.86 -18.66 -9.72
CA TYR A 412 -32.01 -17.21 -9.83
C TYR A 412 -32.97 -16.91 -10.99
N PRO A 413 -34.29 -16.92 -10.74
CA PRO A 413 -35.29 -16.61 -11.76
C PRO A 413 -35.20 -15.14 -12.21
N PRO A 414 -35.66 -14.84 -13.44
CA PRO A 414 -35.75 -13.46 -13.93
C PRO A 414 -36.56 -12.55 -13.00
N LEU A 415 -36.07 -11.34 -12.79
CA LEU A 415 -36.66 -10.38 -11.84
C LEU A 415 -37.38 -9.26 -12.60
N CYS A 416 -38.71 -9.24 -12.52
CA CYS A 416 -39.57 -8.37 -13.32
C CYS A 416 -40.40 -7.40 -12.49
N ASP A 417 -40.44 -6.12 -12.89
CA ASP A 417 -41.46 -5.17 -12.48
C ASP A 417 -42.77 -5.45 -13.25
N ILE A 418 -43.81 -4.64 -13.04
CA ILE A 418 -45.12 -4.81 -13.65
C ILE A 418 -45.04 -4.80 -15.18
N LYS A 419 -45.80 -5.69 -15.82
CA LYS A 419 -45.89 -5.75 -17.27
C LYS A 419 -46.25 -4.38 -17.86
N GLY A 420 -45.50 -3.97 -18.88
CA GLY A 420 -45.66 -2.70 -19.57
C GLY A 420 -44.81 -1.55 -18.98
N SER A 421 -44.10 -1.78 -17.87
CA SER A 421 -43.04 -0.86 -17.45
C SER A 421 -41.74 -1.12 -18.22
N TYR A 422 -40.83 -0.15 -18.13
CA TYR A 422 -39.49 -0.23 -18.69
C TYR A 422 -38.48 -0.07 -17.57
N THR A 423 -37.44 -0.89 -17.62
CA THR A 423 -36.33 -0.88 -16.67
C THR A 423 -35.01 -0.71 -17.39
N ALA A 424 -34.10 0.05 -16.80
CA ALA A 424 -32.73 0.24 -17.26
C ALA A 424 -31.75 -0.04 -16.10
N GLN A 425 -30.54 -0.47 -16.46
CA GLN A 425 -29.41 -0.79 -15.56
C GLN A 425 -28.11 -0.19 -16.13
N TYR A 426 -27.27 0.30 -15.22
CA TYR A 426 -25.86 0.53 -15.46
C TYR A 426 -25.08 0.03 -14.26
N GLU A 427 -23.90 -0.51 -14.51
CA GLU A 427 -23.11 -1.14 -13.47
C GLU A 427 -21.61 -1.12 -13.76
N HIS A 428 -20.82 -0.93 -12.70
CA HIS A 428 -19.37 -1.08 -12.74
C HIS A 428 -18.84 -1.81 -11.51
N SER A 429 -17.91 -2.73 -11.74
CA SER A 429 -17.01 -3.23 -10.71
C SER A 429 -16.01 -2.16 -10.28
N GLN A 430 -16.04 -1.82 -9.00
CA GLN A 430 -15.10 -0.93 -8.32
C GLN A 430 -14.26 -1.77 -7.35
N GLY A 431 -12.94 -1.60 -7.40
CA GLY A 431 -12.02 -2.30 -6.53
C GLY A 431 -10.96 -1.37 -5.95
N PRO A 432 -10.05 -1.91 -5.13
CA PRO A 432 -8.98 -1.13 -4.52
C PRO A 432 -8.12 -0.46 -5.60
N GLN A 433 -7.70 0.78 -5.32
CA GLN A 433 -6.77 1.51 -6.18
C GLN A 433 -5.42 0.79 -6.21
N ALA A 434 -4.83 0.61 -7.41
CA ALA A 434 -3.42 0.26 -7.47
C ALA A 434 -2.60 1.37 -6.81
N PRO A 435 -1.50 1.06 -6.11
CA PRO A 435 -0.54 2.10 -5.79
C PRO A 435 -0.15 2.76 -7.11
N ALA A 436 -0.53 4.04 -7.27
CA ALA A 436 -0.24 4.76 -8.49
C ALA A 436 1.25 4.61 -8.78
N SER A 437 1.60 4.21 -10.01
CA SER A 437 2.96 4.41 -10.49
C SER A 437 3.16 5.93 -10.58
N GLN A 438 3.56 6.52 -9.46
CA GLN A 438 3.86 7.93 -9.39
C GLN A 438 5.10 8.17 -10.24
N GLU A 439 4.90 8.62 -11.48
CA GLU A 439 5.84 9.59 -12.04
C GLU A 439 5.97 10.69 -10.98
N GLN A 440 7.18 10.80 -10.43
CA GLN A 440 7.52 11.68 -9.34
C GLN A 440 7.11 13.12 -9.66
N GLN A 441 5.95 13.54 -9.16
CA GLN A 441 5.76 14.95 -8.85
C GLN A 441 6.61 15.23 -7.60
N PRO A 442 7.48 16.26 -7.63
CA PRO A 442 8.33 16.57 -6.48
C PRO A 442 7.45 16.85 -5.27
N ALA A 443 7.76 16.21 -4.15
CA ALA A 443 7.03 16.27 -2.89
C ALA A 443 6.60 17.72 -2.57
N ALA A 444 5.31 17.99 -2.79
CA ALA A 444 4.71 19.26 -2.44
C ALA A 444 4.55 19.31 -0.91
N ARG A 445 4.97 20.45 -0.34
CA ARG A 445 4.89 20.76 1.10
C ARG A 445 3.42 20.75 1.51
N ILE A 446 3.00 19.78 2.32
CA ILE A 446 1.63 19.69 2.84
C ILE A 446 1.50 20.68 4.02
N PRO A 447 0.42 21.48 4.12
CA PRO A 447 0.26 22.44 5.20
C PRO A 447 0.01 21.76 6.56
N PRO A 448 0.43 22.38 7.68
CA PRO A 448 0.22 21.88 9.04
C PRO A 448 -1.28 21.78 9.39
N PRO A 449 -1.68 20.92 10.36
CA PRO A 449 -3.05 20.85 10.86
C PRO A 449 -3.52 22.21 11.41
N GLU A 450 -4.80 22.56 11.21
CA GLU A 450 -5.46 23.88 11.38
C GLU A 450 -5.45 24.53 12.79
N LYS A 451 -4.49 24.21 13.68
CA LYS A 451 -4.38 24.79 15.03
C LYS A 451 -2.99 25.28 15.41
N SER A 452 -2.18 25.75 14.47
CA SER A 452 -0.91 26.43 14.78
C SER A 452 -1.05 27.95 14.63
N ALA A 453 -0.73 28.69 15.70
CA ALA A 453 -0.68 30.16 15.68
C ALA A 453 0.53 30.72 14.91
N VAL A 454 1.42 29.85 14.41
CA VAL A 454 2.64 30.16 13.68
C VAL A 454 2.67 29.32 12.40
N ASP A 455 3.02 29.95 11.28
CA ASP A 455 3.21 29.29 9.99
C ASP A 455 4.35 28.26 10.12
N ASP A 456 4.00 26.98 10.26
CA ASP A 456 4.94 25.89 10.51
C ASP A 456 5.50 25.41 9.16
N HIS A 457 6.83 25.55 9.01
CA HIS A 457 7.56 25.24 7.78
C HIS A 457 8.18 23.84 7.76
N PHE A 458 7.86 22.97 8.73
CA PHE A 458 8.35 21.60 8.78
C PHE A 458 7.80 20.74 7.63
N PHE A 459 8.46 19.61 7.37
CA PHE A 459 7.96 18.64 6.41
C PHE A 459 6.89 17.77 7.10
N TRP A 460 5.61 18.03 6.84
CA TRP A 460 4.53 17.23 7.38
C TRP A 460 4.34 15.96 6.55
N THR A 461 4.32 14.81 7.21
CA THR A 461 3.97 13.52 6.63
C THR A 461 2.89 12.84 7.46
N TYR A 462 2.03 12.08 6.79
CA TYR A 462 1.07 11.17 7.40
C TYR A 462 1.48 9.70 7.21
N THR A 463 2.67 9.44 6.66
CA THR A 463 3.24 8.08 6.49
C THR A 463 3.79 7.55 7.82
N GLU A 464 3.58 6.26 8.12
CA GLU A 464 4.20 5.59 9.28
C GLU A 464 5.74 5.68 9.20
N GLU A 465 6.42 5.61 10.34
CA GLU A 465 7.89 5.68 10.38
C GLU A 465 8.54 4.52 9.59
N PRO A 466 9.55 4.82 8.74
CA PRO A 466 10.07 3.86 7.76
C PRO A 466 10.76 2.64 8.39
N HIS A 467 11.18 2.75 9.66
CA HIS A 467 11.91 1.69 10.37
C HIS A 467 11.07 0.45 10.64
N ARG A 468 9.80 0.62 10.99
CA ARG A 468 8.89 -0.50 11.24
C ARG A 468 8.69 -1.37 10.01
N SER A 469 8.40 -0.76 8.86
CA SER A 469 8.17 -1.46 7.60
C SER A 469 9.46 -2.14 7.11
N ARG A 470 10.60 -1.45 7.20
CA ARG A 470 11.90 -2.01 6.81
C ARG A 470 12.32 -3.18 7.72
N ARG A 471 12.13 -3.07 9.04
CA ARG A 471 12.34 -4.19 10.00
C ARG A 471 11.56 -5.43 9.58
N GLN A 472 10.25 -5.29 9.28
CA GLN A 472 9.41 -6.41 8.88
C GLN A 472 9.88 -7.05 7.56
N ALA A 473 10.27 -6.24 6.58
CA ALA A 473 10.81 -6.73 5.31
C ALA A 473 12.14 -7.48 5.51
N ILE A 474 13.04 -6.95 6.35
CA ILE A 474 14.31 -7.60 6.69
C ILE A 474 14.09 -8.91 7.44
N ILE A 475 13.20 -8.97 8.44
CA ILE A 475 12.90 -10.21 9.17
C ILE A 475 12.33 -11.29 8.22
N LYS A 476 11.51 -10.88 7.25
CA LYS A 476 10.93 -11.80 6.26
C LYS A 476 11.98 -12.35 5.29
N ALA A 477 12.91 -11.51 4.83
CA ALA A 477 13.96 -11.89 3.89
C ALA A 477 15.12 -12.64 4.59
N HIS A 478 15.48 -12.20 5.79
CA HIS A 478 16.63 -12.63 6.58
C HIS A 478 16.23 -12.91 8.04
N PRO A 479 15.44 -13.97 8.30
CA PRO A 479 14.97 -14.29 9.64
C PRO A 479 16.12 -14.52 10.64
N GLU A 480 17.32 -14.87 10.18
CA GLU A 480 18.54 -14.99 10.98
C GLU A 480 18.98 -13.70 11.69
N VAL A 481 18.57 -12.52 11.22
CA VAL A 481 18.89 -11.23 11.89
C VAL A 481 18.39 -11.23 13.34
N THR A 482 17.25 -11.88 13.61
CA THR A 482 16.67 -11.97 14.97
C THR A 482 17.55 -12.74 15.95
N LYS A 483 18.48 -13.59 15.46
CA LYS A 483 19.44 -14.32 16.30
C LYS A 483 20.52 -13.42 16.89
N LEU A 484 20.67 -12.19 16.37
CA LEU A 484 21.62 -11.22 16.88
C LEU A 484 21.12 -10.53 18.15
N CYS A 485 19.81 -10.55 18.42
CA CYS A 485 19.19 -9.86 19.56
C CYS A 485 19.70 -10.35 20.91
N GLY A 486 19.84 -9.41 21.84
CA GLY A 486 20.09 -9.69 23.25
C GLY A 486 21.28 -8.94 23.85
N PRO A 487 21.64 -9.25 25.10
CA PRO A 487 22.57 -8.41 25.84
C PRO A 487 24.00 -8.53 25.32
N GLU A 488 24.75 -7.43 25.49
CA GLU A 488 26.17 -7.28 25.23
C GLU A 488 26.93 -7.00 26.54
N PRO A 489 27.50 -8.05 27.17
CA PRO A 489 28.24 -7.91 28.42
C PRO A 489 29.47 -7.00 28.34
N LEU A 490 30.01 -6.72 27.15
CA LEU A 490 31.15 -5.80 26.98
C LEU A 490 30.80 -4.38 27.41
N THR A 491 29.54 -3.96 27.25
CA THR A 491 29.07 -2.59 27.53
C THR A 491 29.44 -2.12 28.94
N LYS A 492 29.28 -2.97 29.96
CA LYS A 492 29.60 -2.60 31.36
C LYS A 492 31.09 -2.33 31.60
N TRP A 493 31.97 -3.03 30.88
CA TRP A 493 33.43 -2.86 31.02
C TRP A 493 33.91 -1.60 30.33
N VAL A 494 33.33 -1.28 29.16
CA VAL A 494 33.60 -0.02 28.46
C VAL A 494 33.14 1.15 29.33
N VAL A 495 31.91 1.09 29.86
CA VAL A 495 31.39 2.10 30.80
C VAL A 495 32.32 2.28 32.01
N LEU A 496 32.73 1.18 32.66
CA LEU A 496 33.66 1.25 33.79
C LEU A 496 34.98 1.92 33.42
N GLY A 497 35.55 1.57 32.27
CA GLY A 497 36.80 2.15 31.79
C GLY A 497 36.67 3.66 31.54
N VAL A 498 35.60 4.08 30.87
CA VAL A 498 35.38 5.48 30.49
C VAL A 498 35.02 6.35 31.70
N VAL A 499 34.20 5.85 32.64
CA VAL A 499 33.94 6.53 33.92
C VAL A 499 35.23 6.68 34.72
N SER A 500 36.05 5.63 34.77
CA SER A 500 37.34 5.68 35.48
C SER A 500 38.30 6.70 34.85
N LEU A 501 38.35 6.78 33.52
CA LEU A 501 39.13 7.78 32.79
C LEU A 501 38.68 9.20 33.15
N GLN A 502 37.38 9.44 33.15
CA GLN A 502 36.81 10.75 33.48
C GLN A 502 37.10 11.16 34.92
N VAL A 503 36.87 10.27 35.89
CA VAL A 503 37.16 10.52 37.30
C VAL A 503 38.64 10.78 37.53
N CYS A 504 39.52 10.05 36.82
CA CYS A 504 40.96 10.27 36.85
C CYS A 504 41.32 11.67 36.32
N CYS A 505 40.78 12.08 35.17
CA CYS A 505 41.01 13.41 34.61
C CYS A 505 40.50 14.52 35.55
N ALA A 506 39.31 14.35 36.12
CA ALA A 506 38.73 15.28 37.09
C ALA A 506 39.63 15.43 38.33
N TYR A 507 40.15 14.32 38.86
CA TYR A 507 41.10 14.33 39.97
C TYR A 507 42.43 15.00 39.61
N LEU A 508 42.98 14.74 38.42
CA LEU A 508 44.23 15.33 37.95
C LEU A 508 44.11 16.84 37.66
N LEU A 509 42.91 17.33 37.36
CA LEU A 509 42.61 18.74 37.11
C LEU A 509 42.13 19.50 38.36
N ARG A 510 42.04 18.85 39.52
CA ARG A 510 41.48 19.45 40.75
C ARG A 510 42.08 20.81 41.16
N ASP A 511 43.35 21.04 40.87
CA ASP A 511 44.07 22.29 41.21
C ASP A 511 44.31 23.18 39.96
N THR A 512 43.66 22.87 38.85
CA THR A 512 43.82 23.55 37.57
C THR A 512 42.59 24.41 37.28
N SER A 513 42.78 25.71 37.04
CA SER A 513 41.67 26.62 36.71
C SER A 513 40.94 26.20 35.42
N MET A 514 39.61 26.23 35.45
CA MET A 514 38.74 25.95 34.30
C MET A 514 39.03 26.79 33.05
N PHE A 515 39.62 27.98 33.21
CA PHE A 515 39.97 28.86 32.09
C PHE A 515 41.36 28.59 31.51
N SER A 516 42.13 27.67 32.11
CA SER A 516 43.45 27.32 31.60
C SER A 516 43.36 26.47 30.34
N TRP A 517 44.33 26.63 29.43
CA TRP A 517 44.39 25.83 28.20
C TRP A 517 44.49 24.33 28.49
N LYS A 518 45.24 23.94 29.53
CA LYS A 518 45.33 22.54 29.96
C LYS A 518 43.94 21.97 30.29
N PHE A 519 43.15 22.71 31.08
CA PHE A 519 41.81 22.28 31.45
C PHE A 519 40.89 22.21 30.23
N LEU A 520 40.83 23.28 29.42
CA LEU A 520 39.93 23.38 28.27
C LEU A 520 40.24 22.32 27.21
N VAL A 521 41.52 22.07 26.90
CA VAL A 521 41.92 21.02 25.95
C VAL A 521 41.63 19.63 26.49
N THR A 522 41.90 19.36 27.78
CA THR A 522 41.55 18.07 28.37
C THR A 522 40.03 17.86 28.38
N ALA A 523 39.25 18.87 28.76
CA ALA A 523 37.79 18.83 28.76
C ALA A 523 37.22 18.66 27.34
N TYR A 524 37.82 19.26 26.31
CA TYR A 524 37.34 19.13 24.94
C TYR A 524 37.77 17.80 24.28
N VAL A 525 39.05 17.45 24.34
CA VAL A 525 39.58 16.30 23.59
C VAL A 525 39.25 14.98 24.29
N ILE A 526 39.52 14.90 25.60
CA ILE A 526 39.29 13.67 26.39
C ILE A 526 37.87 13.71 26.95
N GLY A 527 37.55 14.79 27.66
CA GLY A 527 36.28 14.96 28.36
C GLY A 527 35.06 14.82 27.44
N ALA A 528 34.98 15.63 26.39
CA ALA A 528 33.84 15.65 25.50
C ALA A 528 33.70 14.34 24.71
N THR A 529 34.80 13.76 24.25
CA THR A 529 34.80 12.45 23.56
C THR A 529 34.30 11.33 24.48
N ALA A 530 34.77 11.29 25.73
CA ALA A 530 34.33 10.28 26.68
C ALA A 530 32.89 10.52 27.19
N ASN A 531 32.42 11.77 27.29
CA ASN A 531 31.02 12.04 27.60
C ASN A 531 30.09 11.70 26.43
N GLN A 532 30.54 11.90 25.18
CA GLN A 532 29.84 11.38 24.00
C GLN A 532 29.70 9.86 24.03
N ASN A 533 30.76 9.16 24.42
CA ASN A 533 30.71 7.71 24.64
C ASN A 533 29.68 7.34 25.73
N LEU A 534 29.68 8.03 26.88
CA LEU A 534 28.77 7.73 27.99
C LEU A 534 27.31 8.09 27.69
N PHE A 535 27.05 9.16 26.93
CA PHE A 535 25.69 9.48 26.46
C PHE A 535 25.11 8.33 25.64
N LEU A 536 25.92 7.75 24.75
CA LEU A 536 25.50 6.64 23.92
C LEU A 536 25.56 5.28 24.63
N ALA A 537 26.37 5.15 25.68
CA ALA A 537 26.26 4.02 26.59
C ALA A 537 24.91 4.04 27.33
N ILE A 538 24.48 5.20 27.83
CA ILE A 538 23.18 5.37 28.49
C ILE A 538 22.03 5.12 27.50
N HIS A 539 22.20 5.52 26.24
CA HIS A 539 21.32 5.14 25.14
C HIS A 539 21.21 3.62 25.02
N GLU A 540 22.31 2.90 24.81
CA GLU A 540 22.34 1.44 24.69
C GLU A 540 21.72 0.73 25.91
N ILE A 541 22.07 1.19 27.11
CA ILE A 541 21.56 0.63 28.37
C ILE A 541 20.05 0.87 28.51
N SER A 542 19.51 1.94 27.93
CA SER A 542 18.07 2.23 27.93
C SER A 542 17.26 1.21 27.14
N HIS A 543 17.87 0.50 26.19
CA HIS A 543 17.27 -0.65 25.49
C HIS A 543 17.44 -1.98 26.26
N ASN A 544 17.94 -1.92 27.49
CA ASN A 544 18.29 -3.08 28.33
C ASN A 544 19.37 -4.00 27.72
N LEU A 545 20.27 -3.45 26.91
CA LEU A 545 21.26 -4.25 26.18
C LEU A 545 22.52 -4.56 27.00
N ALA A 546 22.75 -3.99 28.17
CA ALA A 546 23.93 -4.36 28.98
C ALA A 546 23.70 -5.64 29.81
N PHE A 547 22.46 -5.86 30.26
CA PHE A 547 22.07 -7.02 31.09
C PHE A 547 20.67 -7.50 30.74
N ARG A 548 20.35 -8.77 31.05
CA ARG A 548 18.95 -9.23 30.98
C ARG A 548 18.04 -8.60 32.03
N SER A 549 18.61 -8.20 33.18
CA SER A 549 17.84 -7.58 34.27
C SER A 549 17.60 -6.09 34.00
N PRO A 550 16.35 -5.62 33.91
CA PRO A 550 16.06 -4.19 33.72
C PRO A 550 16.60 -3.33 34.87
N MET A 551 16.59 -3.84 36.11
CA MET A 551 17.13 -3.11 37.26
C MET A 551 18.66 -2.97 37.17
N ALA A 552 19.37 -4.02 36.74
CA ALA A 552 20.82 -3.95 36.57
C ALA A 552 21.22 -2.92 35.50
N ASN A 553 20.45 -2.82 34.41
CA ASN A 553 20.62 -1.76 33.42
C ASN A 553 20.38 -0.37 34.02
N ARG A 554 19.30 -0.17 34.79
CA ARG A 554 19.04 1.11 35.48
C ARG A 554 20.19 1.53 36.39
N LEU A 555 20.73 0.60 37.18
CA LEU A 555 21.86 0.89 38.08
C LEU A 555 23.15 1.21 37.29
N LEU A 556 23.42 0.49 36.20
CA LEU A 556 24.56 0.80 35.33
C LEU A 556 24.40 2.16 34.63
N ALA A 557 23.18 2.54 34.22
CA ALA A 557 22.91 3.85 33.63
C ALA A 557 23.16 4.98 34.62
N ILE A 558 22.78 4.81 35.89
CA ILE A 558 23.10 5.76 36.97
C ILE A 558 24.62 5.85 37.17
N PHE A 559 25.33 4.72 37.14
CA PHE A 559 26.80 4.74 37.23
C PHE A 559 27.47 5.42 36.03
N ALA A 560 27.01 5.15 34.80
CA ALA A 560 27.48 5.79 33.58
C ALA A 560 27.22 7.30 33.56
N ASN A 561 26.21 7.76 34.32
CA ASN A 561 25.83 9.17 34.42
C ASN A 561 26.82 10.01 35.23
N ILE A 562 27.61 9.41 36.13
CA ILE A 562 28.50 10.13 37.06
C ILE A 562 29.34 11.24 36.37
N PRO A 563 30.05 10.98 35.26
CA PRO A 563 30.89 12.01 34.62
C PRO A 563 30.12 13.07 33.85
N ILE A 564 28.80 12.97 33.79
CA ILE A 564 27.95 13.95 33.14
C ILE A 564 27.73 15.17 34.06
N GLY A 565 27.73 14.96 35.38
CA GLY A 565 27.53 16.00 36.41
C GLY A 565 26.07 16.46 36.54
N VAL A 566 25.14 15.79 35.85
CA VAL A 566 23.70 16.09 35.86
C VAL A 566 22.92 14.77 35.79
N PRO A 567 21.97 14.50 36.70
CA PRO A 567 21.30 13.21 36.82
C PRO A 567 20.21 12.99 35.76
N TYR A 568 20.59 12.77 34.49
CA TYR A 568 19.65 12.71 33.38
C TYR A 568 19.26 11.27 32.95
N SER A 569 20.09 10.26 33.22
CA SER A 569 19.90 8.88 32.72
C SER A 569 18.52 8.28 33.01
N ALA A 570 17.96 8.53 34.20
CA ALA A 570 16.62 8.06 34.57
C ALA A 570 15.49 8.68 33.73
N ALA A 571 15.61 9.98 33.42
CA ALA A 571 14.63 10.71 32.61
C ALA A 571 14.80 10.39 31.13
N PHE A 572 16.03 10.18 30.66
CA PHE A 572 16.34 9.89 29.26
C PHE A 572 15.61 8.64 28.73
N ARG A 573 15.60 7.56 29.51
CA ARG A 573 15.06 6.26 29.09
C ARG A 573 13.61 6.32 28.55
N PRO A 574 12.60 6.85 29.27
CA PRO A 574 11.23 6.92 28.77
C PRO A 574 11.07 7.83 27.55
N TYR A 575 11.81 8.94 27.47
CA TYR A 575 11.83 9.82 26.29
C TYR A 575 12.35 9.09 25.07
N HIS A 576 13.53 8.50 25.21
CA HIS A 576 14.23 7.81 24.16
C HIS A 576 13.44 6.64 23.57
N LEU A 577 12.83 5.81 24.42
CA LEU A 577 11.94 4.75 23.91
C LEU A 577 10.68 5.30 23.23
N THR A 578 10.14 6.42 23.71
CA THR A 578 8.98 7.05 23.08
C THR A 578 9.35 7.62 21.71
N HIS A 579 10.55 8.19 21.57
CA HIS A 579 11.12 8.65 20.31
C HIS A 579 11.23 7.50 19.29
N HIS A 580 11.80 6.35 19.65
CA HIS A 580 11.83 5.18 18.76
C HIS A 580 10.44 4.68 18.35
N LYS A 581 9.42 4.80 19.23
CA LYS A 581 8.05 4.35 18.95
C LYS A 581 7.16 5.37 18.24
N SER A 582 7.54 6.64 18.29
CA SER A 582 6.70 7.78 17.90
C SER A 582 7.51 8.83 17.13
N LEU A 583 8.49 8.39 16.34
CA LEU A 583 9.42 9.25 15.61
C LEU A 583 8.65 10.29 14.77
N GLY A 584 8.98 11.57 14.96
CA GLY A 584 8.33 12.68 14.25
C GLY A 584 6.91 13.00 14.71
N VAL A 585 6.33 12.33 15.71
CA VAL A 585 4.95 12.61 16.17
C VAL A 585 4.92 13.87 17.05
N THR A 586 4.10 14.83 16.65
CA THR A 586 3.92 16.09 17.37
C THR A 586 3.35 15.84 18.77
N GLY A 587 4.00 16.41 19.79
CA GLY A 587 3.59 16.27 21.20
C GLY A 587 4.08 14.99 21.89
N LEU A 588 4.71 14.06 21.17
CA LEU A 588 5.29 12.84 21.73
C LEU A 588 6.80 12.73 21.51
N ASP A 589 7.28 13.09 20.31
CA ASP A 589 8.72 13.09 20.00
C ASP A 589 9.38 14.36 20.53
N THR A 590 10.16 14.22 21.60
CA THR A 590 10.86 15.33 22.26
C THR A 590 12.08 15.83 21.48
N ASP A 591 12.52 15.11 20.46
CA ASP A 591 13.69 15.49 19.66
C ASP A 591 13.31 16.46 18.54
N LEU A 592 12.01 16.65 18.28
CA LEU A 592 11.51 17.64 17.32
C LEU A 592 11.65 19.06 17.87
N PRO A 593 12.29 19.98 17.13
CA PRO A 593 12.27 21.38 17.48
C PRO A 593 10.86 21.96 17.37
N THR A 594 10.53 22.89 18.26
CA THR A 594 9.27 23.63 18.20
C THR A 594 9.30 24.65 17.06
N ALA A 595 8.12 25.08 16.57
CA ALA A 595 8.05 26.13 15.55
C ALA A 595 8.68 27.45 16.01
N VAL A 596 8.59 27.76 17.32
CA VAL A 596 9.22 28.93 17.93
C VAL A 596 10.75 28.81 17.88
N GLU A 597 11.31 27.67 18.29
CA GLU A 597 12.76 27.42 18.20
C GLU A 597 13.24 27.54 16.75
N ALA A 598 12.53 26.93 15.80
CA ALA A 598 12.92 26.97 14.39
C ALA A 598 12.87 28.38 13.82
N PHE A 599 11.85 29.17 14.14
CA PHE A 599 11.75 30.56 13.69
C PHE A 599 12.91 31.44 14.16
N PHE A 600 13.34 31.32 15.43
CA PHE A 600 14.43 32.14 15.97
C PHE A 600 15.83 31.62 15.61
N LEU A 601 15.99 30.31 15.47
CA LEU A 601 17.29 29.69 15.30
C LEU A 601 17.65 29.40 13.84
N ASP A 602 16.72 29.50 12.89
CA ASP A 602 17.00 29.23 11.47
C ASP A 602 17.67 30.39 10.72
N SER A 603 18.80 30.85 11.26
CA SER A 603 19.72 31.82 10.63
C SER A 603 21.16 31.34 10.81
N LEU A 604 22.14 31.92 10.11
CA LEU A 604 23.55 31.50 10.29
C LEU A 604 24.01 31.60 11.76
N LEU A 605 23.69 32.71 12.44
CA LEU A 605 24.02 32.89 13.86
C LEU A 605 23.15 32.01 14.76
N GLY A 606 21.86 31.87 14.44
CA GLY A 606 20.93 31.01 15.20
C GLY A 606 21.32 29.53 15.15
N LYS A 607 21.73 29.02 13.98
CA LYS A 607 22.17 27.63 13.78
C LYS A 607 23.53 27.41 14.44
N ALA A 608 24.45 28.36 14.36
CA ALA A 608 25.70 28.30 15.11
C ALA A 608 25.45 28.27 16.63
N PHE A 609 24.50 29.07 17.12
CA PHE A 609 24.06 29.04 18.52
C PHE A 609 23.45 27.69 18.88
N PHE A 610 22.52 27.18 18.08
CA PHE A 610 21.92 25.87 18.27
C PHE A 610 22.98 24.76 18.37
N CYS A 611 23.91 24.67 17.42
CA CYS A 611 24.98 23.66 17.45
C CYS A 611 25.98 23.84 18.60
N THR A 612 26.14 25.06 19.11
CA THR A 612 27.02 25.32 20.27
C THR A 612 26.35 24.93 21.59
N PHE A 613 25.04 25.14 21.71
CA PHE A 613 24.25 24.92 22.92
C PHE A 613 23.31 23.72 22.80
N GLN A 614 23.60 22.80 21.88
CA GLN A 614 22.68 21.76 21.44
C GLN A 614 22.21 20.89 22.59
N ILE A 615 23.12 20.53 23.50
CA ILE A 615 22.80 19.72 24.69
C ILE A 615 21.66 20.29 25.53
N PHE A 616 21.52 21.62 25.61
CA PHE A 616 20.46 22.25 26.39
C PHE A 616 19.10 22.11 25.71
N PHE A 617 19.03 22.13 24.38
CA PHE A 617 17.78 21.86 23.67
C PHE A 617 17.28 20.44 23.95
N TYR A 618 18.17 19.45 23.92
CA TYR A 618 17.80 18.06 24.23
C TYR A 618 17.49 17.83 25.72
N ALA A 619 18.15 18.55 26.63
CA ALA A 619 17.88 18.44 28.06
C ALA A 619 16.60 19.17 28.48
N VAL A 620 16.31 20.32 27.88
CA VAL A 620 15.26 21.25 28.34
C VAL A 620 13.94 21.06 27.59
N ARG A 621 13.98 20.83 26.27
CA ARG A 621 12.77 20.70 25.46
C ARG A 621 11.80 19.61 25.94
N PRO A 622 12.26 18.42 26.40
CA PRO A 622 11.34 17.41 26.93
C PRO A 622 10.41 17.96 28.02
N MET A 623 10.92 18.84 28.91
CA MET A 623 10.12 19.43 29.99
C MET A 623 8.90 20.26 29.50
N PHE A 624 8.93 20.74 28.26
CA PHE A 624 7.86 21.54 27.66
C PHE A 624 6.95 20.77 26.70
N ILE A 625 7.40 19.62 26.17
CA ILE A 625 6.63 18.80 25.23
C ILE A 625 5.86 17.71 25.98
N TYR A 626 6.58 16.91 26.77
CA TYR A 626 6.03 15.77 27.48
C TYR A 626 6.89 15.50 28.70
N SER A 627 6.33 15.47 29.91
CA SER A 627 7.09 15.16 31.14
C SER A 627 6.60 13.84 31.74
N PRO A 628 7.41 12.77 31.75
CA PRO A 628 7.07 11.50 32.35
C PRO A 628 7.05 11.65 33.87
N PRO A 629 6.27 10.81 34.57
CA PRO A 629 6.12 10.91 36.01
C PRO A 629 7.46 10.63 36.71
N PHE A 630 7.75 11.44 37.72
CA PHE A 630 8.93 11.25 38.56
C PHE A 630 8.80 9.96 39.38
N THR A 631 9.82 9.10 39.33
CA THR A 631 9.83 7.79 40.00
C THR A 631 10.97 7.66 41.00
N TYR A 632 10.97 6.61 41.83
CA TYR A 632 12.06 6.34 42.78
C TYR A 632 13.43 6.18 42.11
N ILE A 633 13.48 5.77 40.83
CA ILE A 633 14.74 5.68 40.06
C ILE A 633 15.29 7.09 39.78
N HIS A 634 14.43 8.08 39.57
CA HIS A 634 14.86 9.47 39.40
C HIS A 634 15.44 10.02 40.71
N LEU A 635 14.77 9.75 41.85
CA LEU A 635 15.29 10.10 43.16
C LEU A 635 16.64 9.43 43.43
N LEU A 636 16.76 8.14 43.10
CA LEU A 636 18.01 7.40 43.26
C LEU A 636 19.13 8.00 42.41
N ASN A 637 18.87 8.31 41.13
CA ASN A 637 19.85 8.94 40.24
C ASN A 637 20.31 10.30 40.79
N LEU A 638 19.36 11.14 41.21
CA LEU A 638 19.63 12.46 41.79
C LEU A 638 20.47 12.37 43.08
N VAL A 639 20.07 11.52 44.03
CA VAL A 639 20.79 11.35 45.30
C VAL A 639 22.19 10.79 45.05
N PHE A 640 22.32 9.83 44.15
CA PHE A 640 23.62 9.21 43.85
C PHE A 640 24.58 10.19 43.17
N GLU A 641 24.12 10.91 42.15
CA GLU A 641 24.92 11.94 41.45
C GLU A 641 25.41 13.01 42.44
N LEU A 642 24.49 13.63 43.20
CA LEU A 642 24.84 14.69 44.16
C LEU A 642 25.77 14.19 45.28
N SER A 643 25.57 12.96 45.74
CA SER A 643 26.44 12.35 46.75
C SER A 643 27.84 12.10 46.19
N PHE A 644 27.94 11.64 44.94
CA PHE A 644 29.21 11.43 44.28
C PHE A 644 29.97 12.74 44.06
N ASP A 645 29.31 13.76 43.50
CA ASP A 645 29.92 15.08 43.26
C ASP A 645 30.42 15.73 44.55
N TYR A 646 29.62 15.63 45.62
CA TYR A 646 30.02 16.09 46.94
C TYR A 646 31.24 15.31 47.46
N ALA A 647 31.21 13.98 47.36
CA ALA A 647 32.33 13.15 47.79
C ALA A 647 33.61 13.44 47.00
N LEU A 648 33.52 13.60 45.68
CA LEU A 648 34.63 13.94 44.79
C LEU A 648 35.23 15.30 45.16
N THR A 649 34.37 16.31 45.37
CA THR A 649 34.78 17.65 45.81
C THR A 649 35.53 17.58 47.15
N LYS A 650 35.02 16.83 48.12
CA LYS A 650 35.68 16.64 49.42
C LYS A 650 37.00 15.90 49.30
N PHE A 651 37.06 14.84 48.50
CA PHE A 651 38.28 14.08 48.25
C PHE A 651 39.36 14.91 47.54
N CYS A 652 38.95 15.88 46.73
CA CYS A 652 39.82 16.83 46.04
C CYS A 652 40.11 18.11 46.85
N GLY A 653 40.12 18.02 48.19
CA GLY A 653 40.48 19.14 49.06
C GLY A 653 39.46 20.28 49.12
N GLY A 654 38.21 20.03 48.75
CA GLY A 654 37.16 21.04 48.65
C GLY A 654 37.12 21.80 47.32
N SER A 655 37.97 21.42 46.35
CA SER A 655 37.99 22.05 45.03
C SER A 655 36.76 21.67 44.19
N LEU A 656 36.15 22.66 43.55
CA LEU A 656 35.05 22.47 42.59
C LEU A 656 35.52 22.15 41.16
N GLN A 657 36.83 22.24 40.87
CA GLN A 657 37.36 21.98 39.52
C GLN A 657 36.99 20.60 38.96
N PRO A 658 36.95 19.51 39.74
CA PRO A 658 36.52 18.19 39.24
C PRO A 658 35.08 18.19 38.72
N VAL A 659 34.15 18.82 39.45
CA VAL A 659 32.73 18.94 39.03
C VAL A 659 32.59 19.88 37.84
N LEU A 660 33.31 21.00 37.84
CA LEU A 660 33.37 21.91 36.69
C LEU A 660 33.91 21.21 35.44
N TYR A 661 34.84 20.26 35.59
CA TYR A 661 35.36 19.48 34.49
C TYR A 661 34.29 18.54 33.92
N PHE A 662 33.50 17.86 34.74
CA PHE A 662 32.34 17.07 34.27
C PHE A 662 31.34 17.94 33.51
N LEU A 663 30.91 19.06 34.09
CA LEU A 663 29.96 19.98 33.46
C LEU A 663 30.48 20.56 32.15
N MET A 664 31.76 20.97 32.10
CA MET A 664 32.40 21.49 30.89
C MET A 664 32.53 20.39 29.83
N SER A 665 32.90 19.17 30.22
CA SER A 665 33.00 18.03 29.30
C SER A 665 31.64 17.68 28.69
N SER A 666 30.57 17.70 29.49
CA SER A 666 29.19 17.49 29.03
C SER A 666 28.70 18.59 28.10
N PHE A 667 28.99 19.85 28.44
CA PHE A 667 28.66 20.98 27.57
C PHE A 667 29.34 20.82 26.22
N LEU A 668 30.67 20.69 26.22
CA LEU A 668 31.47 20.56 25.00
C LEU A 668 31.12 19.31 24.18
N ALA A 669 30.74 18.21 24.85
CA ALA A 669 30.27 16.99 24.20
C ALA A 669 29.08 17.27 23.28
N GLY A 670 28.07 18.01 23.74
CA GLY A 670 26.93 18.42 22.91
C GLY A 670 27.06 19.84 22.34
N SER A 671 28.29 20.30 22.06
CA SER A 671 28.59 21.53 21.31
C SER A 671 29.17 21.19 19.93
N LEU A 672 30.06 22.03 19.38
CA LEU A 672 30.77 21.83 18.11
C LEU A 672 31.86 20.73 18.17
N HIS A 673 31.60 19.62 18.85
CA HIS A 673 32.47 18.46 18.90
C HIS A 673 32.21 17.53 17.69
N PRO A 674 33.24 16.89 17.10
CA PRO A 674 33.06 16.04 15.91
C PRO A 674 31.99 14.95 16.06
N CYS A 675 31.89 14.33 17.23
CA CYS A 675 30.87 13.31 17.48
C CYS A 675 29.47 13.90 17.60
N ALA A 676 29.30 15.15 18.06
CA ALA A 676 27.99 15.77 18.26
C ALA A 676 27.16 15.92 16.97
N GLY A 677 27.80 15.79 15.81
CA GLY A 677 27.10 15.79 14.54
C GLY A 677 26.08 14.65 14.41
N HIS A 678 26.19 13.58 15.21
CA HIS A 678 25.21 12.50 15.25
C HIS A 678 23.79 13.02 15.56
N PHE A 679 23.64 13.93 16.54
CA PHE A 679 22.34 14.51 16.90
C PHE A 679 21.62 15.22 15.74
N ILE A 680 22.37 15.73 14.75
CA ILE A 680 21.82 16.35 13.55
C ILE A 680 21.66 15.30 12.44
N ALA A 681 22.71 14.52 12.22
CA ALA A 681 22.82 13.51 11.17
C ALA A 681 21.69 12.48 11.24
N GLU A 682 21.25 12.15 12.44
CA GLU A 682 20.30 11.07 12.67
C GLU A 682 18.90 11.38 12.13
N HIS A 683 18.40 12.62 12.25
CA HIS A 683 16.98 12.93 11.94
C HIS A 683 16.72 14.23 11.18
N TYR A 684 17.73 15.02 10.83
CA TYR A 684 17.56 16.17 9.94
C TYR A 684 17.74 15.77 8.47
N PHE A 685 16.95 16.38 7.59
CA PHE A 685 16.91 16.07 6.17
C PHE A 685 17.87 16.95 5.34
N PHE A 686 18.70 16.33 4.49
CA PHE A 686 19.78 16.98 3.73
C PHE A 686 19.59 16.85 2.19
N SER A 687 18.36 16.88 1.66
CA SER A 687 18.05 16.53 0.26
C SER A 687 18.40 17.53 -0.84
N ARG A 688 18.70 18.78 -0.50
CA ARG A 688 18.99 19.84 -1.48
C ARG A 688 20.48 20.19 -1.56
N ILE A 689 21.34 19.30 -1.09
CA ILE A 689 22.79 19.47 -1.10
C ILE A 689 23.39 18.60 -2.21
N GLY A 690 24.32 19.17 -2.98
CA GLY A 690 24.87 18.50 -4.16
C GLY A 690 25.72 17.25 -3.88
N HIS A 691 26.33 17.14 -2.69
CA HIS A 691 27.23 16.04 -2.29
C HIS A 691 27.20 15.82 -0.77
N GLY A 692 27.61 14.64 -0.28
CA GLY A 692 27.79 14.36 1.15
C GLY A 692 26.76 13.43 1.78
N THR A 693 25.71 13.09 1.02
CA THR A 693 24.61 12.18 1.39
C THR A 693 24.44 11.00 0.44
N GLU A 694 25.35 10.81 -0.51
CA GLU A 694 25.24 9.72 -1.50
C GLU A 694 25.19 8.34 -0.82
N SER A 695 24.38 7.44 -1.35
CA SER A 695 24.26 6.08 -0.82
C SER A 695 25.55 5.27 -1.00
N LEU A 696 25.73 4.19 -0.23
CA LEU A 696 26.87 3.30 -0.42
C LEU A 696 26.82 2.65 -1.80
N LEU A 697 25.63 2.34 -2.32
CA LEU A 697 25.44 1.78 -3.65
C LEU A 697 25.85 2.77 -4.74
N GLU A 698 25.43 4.04 -4.66
CA GLU A 698 25.87 5.11 -5.58
C GLU A 698 27.39 5.27 -5.61
N ARG A 699 28.04 5.08 -4.45
CA ARG A 699 29.50 5.15 -4.35
C ARG A 699 30.21 3.91 -4.89
N LYS A 700 29.56 2.74 -4.86
CA LYS A 700 30.09 1.45 -5.35
C LYS A 700 29.83 1.25 -6.87
N ALA A 701 28.80 1.87 -7.43
CA ALA A 701 28.37 1.78 -8.82
C ALA A 701 29.21 2.75 -9.71
N ARG A 702 29.86 2.41 -10.84
CA ARG A 702 29.45 1.59 -12.02
C ARG A 702 28.08 2.01 -12.56
N LYS A 703 27.88 1.99 -13.88
CA LYS A 703 26.67 2.52 -14.55
C LYS A 703 25.37 2.05 -13.86
N PRO A 704 24.33 2.90 -13.81
CA PRO A 704 23.05 2.56 -13.20
C PRO A 704 22.46 1.30 -13.88
N THR A 705 21.88 0.43 -13.06
CA THR A 705 21.18 -0.76 -13.53
C THR A 705 19.72 -0.41 -13.81
N ASP A 706 19.18 -0.81 -14.96
CA ASP A 706 17.76 -0.61 -15.37
C ASP A 706 16.75 -1.45 -14.56
N LYS A 707 17.12 -1.93 -13.36
CA LYS A 707 16.22 -2.66 -12.46
C LYS A 707 15.74 -1.72 -11.35
N PRO A 708 14.43 -1.65 -11.07
CA PRO A 708 13.93 -0.85 -9.95
C PRO A 708 14.52 -1.35 -8.63
N HIS A 709 15.05 -0.42 -7.84
CA HIS A 709 15.62 -0.68 -6.53
C HIS A 709 14.49 -0.95 -5.53
N PRO A 710 14.59 -1.95 -4.62
CA PRO A 710 13.60 -2.18 -3.57
C PRO A 710 13.33 -1.01 -2.60
N LEU A 711 14.05 0.11 -2.74
CA LEU A 711 13.87 1.33 -1.94
C LEU A 711 13.27 2.49 -2.76
N ASP A 712 13.10 2.32 -4.08
CA ASP A 712 12.51 3.34 -4.96
C ASP A 712 11.03 3.60 -4.62
N SER A 713 10.42 2.73 -3.81
CA SER A 713 9.06 2.81 -3.28
C SER A 713 8.95 3.44 -1.88
N LEU A 714 10.06 3.82 -1.24
CA LEU A 714 10.06 4.38 0.11
C LEU A 714 10.09 5.92 0.11
N PRO A 715 9.41 6.59 1.06
CA PRO A 715 9.46 8.05 1.20
C PRO A 715 10.90 8.53 1.51
N PRO A 716 11.19 9.84 1.36
CA PRO A 716 12.52 10.38 1.61
C PRO A 716 13.04 9.94 2.99
N PRO A 717 14.30 9.52 3.08
CA PRO A 717 14.85 8.98 4.32
C PRO A 717 14.85 10.05 5.40
N GLU A 718 14.09 9.77 6.45
CA GLU A 718 13.98 10.59 7.66
C GLU A 718 15.13 10.33 8.64
N THR A 719 15.91 9.29 8.35
CA THR A 719 16.99 8.79 9.19
C THR A 719 18.20 8.45 8.33
N TYR A 720 19.39 8.95 8.69
CA TYR A 720 20.62 8.71 7.95
C TYR A 720 21.61 7.92 8.78
N SER A 721 22.20 6.89 8.18
CA SER A 721 23.35 6.21 8.76
C SER A 721 24.65 6.95 8.42
N TYR A 722 25.68 6.73 9.22
CA TYR A 722 27.06 7.15 9.07
C TYR A 722 27.96 5.94 9.36
N TYR A 723 28.80 5.59 8.40
CA TYR A 723 29.68 4.41 8.47
C TYR A 723 31.17 4.77 8.68
N GLY A 724 31.44 5.98 9.18
CA GLY A 724 32.81 6.48 9.34
C GLY A 724 33.47 6.14 10.69
N PRO A 725 34.72 6.57 10.90
CA PRO A 725 35.57 6.11 12.00
C PRO A 725 35.11 6.57 13.38
N LEU A 726 34.32 7.64 13.48
CA LEU A 726 33.84 8.16 14.77
C LEU A 726 32.91 7.17 15.51
N ASN A 727 32.33 6.19 14.79
CA ASN A 727 31.55 5.10 15.37
C ASN A 727 32.28 4.32 16.47
N PHE A 728 33.61 4.26 16.38
CA PHE A 728 34.46 3.62 17.39
C PHE A 728 34.26 4.24 18.79
N PHE A 729 34.03 5.55 18.86
CA PHE A 729 33.84 6.26 20.13
C PHE A 729 32.38 6.26 20.59
N THR A 730 31.45 5.88 19.73
CA THR A 730 30.01 6.16 19.89
C THR A 730 29.16 4.90 19.76
N TYR A 731 29.66 3.75 20.24
CA TYR A 731 28.90 2.48 20.26
C TYR A 731 28.23 2.18 18.91
N ASN A 732 28.94 2.41 17.79
CA ASN A 732 28.40 2.20 16.43
C ASN A 732 27.02 2.83 16.14
N VAL A 733 26.55 3.82 16.92
CA VAL A 733 25.21 4.42 16.75
C VAL A 733 25.01 5.04 15.37
N GLY A 734 26.10 5.40 14.68
CA GLY A 734 26.04 5.88 13.31
C GLY A 734 25.42 4.86 12.35
N LEU A 735 25.39 3.56 12.67
CA LEU A 735 24.52 2.59 11.99
C LEU A 735 23.07 2.80 12.46
N HIS A 736 22.56 4.01 12.24
CA HIS A 736 21.38 4.52 12.91
C HIS A 736 20.10 3.96 12.32
N ASN A 737 20.07 3.75 10.99
CA ASN A 737 18.97 3.01 10.37
C ASN A 737 18.90 1.58 10.90
N GLU A 738 20.04 0.88 10.98
CA GLU A 738 20.13 -0.47 11.50
C GLU A 738 19.67 -0.55 12.96
N HIS A 739 20.06 0.44 13.77
CA HIS A 739 19.69 0.57 15.18
C HIS A 739 18.19 0.84 15.37
N HIS A 740 17.61 1.81 14.64
CA HIS A 740 16.17 2.07 14.70
C HIS A 740 15.33 0.89 14.17
N ASP A 741 15.84 0.19 13.15
CA ASP A 741 15.20 -1.02 12.64
C ASP A 741 15.30 -2.17 13.63
N PHE A 742 16.34 -2.26 14.46
CA PHE A 742 16.52 -3.36 15.41
C PHE A 742 17.13 -2.89 16.75
N PRO A 743 16.37 -2.16 17.59
CA PRO A 743 16.86 -1.59 18.85
C PRO A 743 17.18 -2.65 19.91
N ALA A 744 16.79 -3.91 19.68
CA ALA A 744 17.13 -5.06 20.52
C ALA A 744 18.44 -5.75 20.12
N ILE A 745 19.11 -5.28 19.07
CA ILE A 745 20.43 -5.78 18.62
C ILE A 745 21.51 -4.84 19.16
N PRO A 746 22.51 -5.36 19.90
CA PRO A 746 23.50 -4.52 20.52
C PRO A 746 24.50 -3.92 19.53
N TRP A 747 25.12 -2.83 19.95
CA TRP A 747 26.07 -2.05 19.17
C TRP A 747 27.21 -2.86 18.50
N THR A 748 27.67 -3.93 19.13
CA THR A 748 28.74 -4.81 18.61
C THR A 748 28.30 -5.59 17.37
N LYS A 749 27.00 -5.75 17.16
CA LYS A 749 26.40 -6.56 16.10
C LYS A 749 25.68 -5.74 15.03
N LEU A 750 25.59 -4.41 15.14
CA LEU A 750 24.95 -3.56 14.13
C LEU A 750 25.60 -3.71 12.75
N HIS A 751 26.93 -3.85 12.67
CA HIS A 751 27.63 -4.11 11.41
C HIS A 751 27.22 -5.45 10.77
N GLU A 752 26.86 -6.43 11.60
CA GLU A 752 26.39 -7.73 11.13
C GLU A 752 24.97 -7.64 10.56
N VAL A 753 24.10 -6.80 11.16
CA VAL A 753 22.78 -6.46 10.59
C VAL A 753 22.95 -5.84 9.21
N HIS A 754 23.84 -4.85 9.09
CA HIS A 754 24.16 -4.24 7.81
C HIS A 754 24.67 -5.26 6.79
N ARG A 755 25.54 -6.20 7.23
CA ARG A 755 26.11 -7.23 6.35
C ARG A 755 25.05 -8.21 5.85
N ILE A 756 24.13 -8.64 6.70
CA ILE A 756 23.08 -9.61 6.35
C ILE A 756 22.05 -8.96 5.41
N ALA A 757 21.62 -7.74 5.72
CA ALA A 757 20.54 -7.05 5.00
C ALA A 757 21.06 -5.84 4.19
N SER A 758 22.25 -5.96 3.60
CA SER A 758 22.93 -4.87 2.90
C SER A 758 22.09 -4.24 1.78
N GLU A 759 21.26 -5.01 1.10
CA GLU A 759 20.35 -4.56 0.05
C GLU A 759 19.24 -3.61 0.54
N PHE A 760 18.98 -3.59 1.86
CA PHE A 760 18.03 -2.68 2.50
C PHE A 760 18.68 -1.38 3.00
N TYR A 761 20.01 -1.37 3.21
CA TYR A 761 20.74 -0.23 3.81
C TYR A 761 21.69 0.48 2.85
N GLU A 762 22.47 -0.25 2.03
CA GLU A 762 23.40 0.32 1.06
C GLU A 762 22.81 1.34 0.06
N PRO A 763 21.54 1.22 -0.35
CA PRO A 763 20.92 2.18 -1.27
C PRO A 763 20.25 3.35 -0.54
N LEU A 764 20.17 3.34 0.79
CA LEU A 764 19.77 4.52 1.56
C LEU A 764 20.90 5.56 1.54
N PRO A 765 20.57 6.87 1.48
CA PRO A 765 21.56 7.92 1.65
C PRO A 765 22.14 7.86 3.06
N CYS A 766 23.42 8.20 3.15
CA CYS A 766 24.18 8.14 4.38
C CYS A 766 25.08 9.36 4.49
N HIS A 767 25.34 9.82 5.71
CA HIS A 767 26.28 10.90 5.93
C HIS A 767 27.71 10.38 5.82
N ARG A 768 28.57 11.16 5.16
CA ARG A 768 30.00 10.84 5.03
C ARG A 768 30.84 11.27 6.23
N SER A 769 30.40 12.30 6.95
CA SER A 769 31.15 12.90 8.06
C SER A 769 30.23 13.70 8.95
N TRP A 770 30.23 13.42 10.26
CA TRP A 770 29.52 14.22 11.25
C TRP A 770 30.07 15.64 11.39
N VAL A 771 31.38 15.84 11.18
CA VAL A 771 31.97 17.19 11.13
C VAL A 771 31.38 17.98 9.97
N TRP A 772 31.27 17.34 8.80
CA TRP A 772 30.65 17.96 7.63
C TRP A 772 29.18 18.27 7.87
N VAL A 773 28.44 17.37 8.54
CA VAL A 773 27.03 17.61 8.92
C VAL A 773 26.88 18.87 9.76
N ILE A 774 27.69 19.05 10.81
CA ILE A 774 27.63 20.24 11.69
C ILE A 774 27.84 21.53 10.87
N TRP A 775 28.93 21.59 10.11
CA TRP A 775 29.27 22.82 9.37
C TRP A 775 28.30 23.09 8.23
N THR A 776 27.80 22.05 7.56
CA THR A 776 26.80 22.20 6.50
C THR A 776 25.46 22.66 7.09
N PHE A 777 25.07 22.12 8.24
CA PHE A 777 23.88 22.59 8.96
C PHE A 777 23.98 24.08 9.30
N ILE A 778 25.13 24.56 9.75
CA ILE A 778 25.33 25.98 10.10
C ILE A 778 25.36 26.87 8.84
N LEU A 779 26.13 26.48 7.83
CA LEU A 779 26.52 27.37 6.71
C LEU A 779 25.58 27.29 5.50
N ASP A 780 24.97 26.15 5.23
CA ASP A 780 24.10 25.98 4.07
C ASP A 780 22.72 26.60 4.33
N LYS A 781 22.19 27.35 3.37
CA LYS A 781 20.87 28.00 3.49
C LYS A 781 19.69 27.03 3.24
N ASN A 782 19.96 25.85 2.67
CA ASN A 782 18.96 24.86 2.34
C ASN A 782 18.77 23.81 3.44
N VAL A 783 19.59 23.83 4.50
CA VAL A 783 19.49 22.96 5.66
C VAL A 783 19.42 23.80 6.93
N GLY A 784 18.55 23.43 7.84
CA GLY A 784 18.35 24.17 9.08
C GLY A 784 17.27 23.59 9.97
N MET A 785 16.72 24.41 10.86
CA MET A 785 15.83 23.95 11.93
C MET A 785 14.52 23.37 11.41
N TRP A 786 14.05 23.82 10.24
CA TRP A 786 12.82 23.33 9.60
C TRP A 786 12.99 22.00 8.85
N CYS A 787 14.22 21.51 8.68
CA CYS A 787 14.52 20.28 7.95
C CYS A 787 14.27 19.02 8.81
N ARG A 788 13.12 18.95 9.48
CA ARG A 788 12.63 17.78 10.23
C ARG A 788 11.27 17.35 9.70
N VAL A 789 10.98 16.06 9.85
CA VAL A 789 9.69 15.48 9.49
C VAL A 789 8.76 15.47 10.71
N LYS A 790 7.53 15.97 10.54
CA LYS A 790 6.48 15.98 11.56
C LYS A 790 5.28 15.14 11.13
N ARG A 791 4.63 14.52 12.12
CA ARG A 791 3.40 13.73 12.01
C ARG A 791 2.36 14.30 12.97
N ALA A 792 1.12 14.41 12.51
CA ALA A 792 0.02 14.92 13.31
C ALA A 792 -0.60 13.86 14.23
N GLN A 793 -0.52 12.58 13.86
CA GLN A 793 -1.15 11.45 14.55
C GLN A 793 -0.29 10.18 14.38
N GLY A 794 -0.59 9.14 15.17
CA GLY A 794 0.25 7.94 15.31
C GLY A 794 1.25 8.09 16.46
N GLY A 795 1.76 6.99 17.03
CA GLY A 795 2.69 7.03 18.18
C GLY A 795 2.12 6.42 19.46
N ARG A 796 3.01 5.90 20.31
CA ARG A 796 2.67 5.26 21.60
C ARG A 796 3.64 5.74 22.68
N LEU A 797 3.06 6.23 23.77
CA LEU A 797 3.79 6.61 24.98
C LEU A 797 4.32 5.37 25.71
N VAL A 798 5.59 5.38 26.08
CA VAL A 798 6.15 4.36 26.96
C VAL A 798 5.93 4.76 28.41
N GLY A 799 5.05 4.04 29.11
CA GLY A 799 4.78 4.23 30.54
C GLY A 799 3.56 5.10 30.88
N GLY A 800 2.73 5.50 29.91
CA GLY A 800 1.46 6.19 30.15
C GLY A 800 0.32 5.21 30.42
N GLY A 801 -0.26 5.25 31.62
CA GLY A 801 -1.48 4.49 31.94
C GLY A 801 -2.66 4.95 31.09
N GLY A 802 -3.29 4.01 30.36
CA GLY A 802 -4.51 4.27 29.60
C GLY A 802 -5.69 4.56 30.52
N GLY A 803 -6.31 5.72 30.35
CA GLY A 803 -7.49 6.14 31.10
C GLY A 803 -8.73 6.30 30.22
N GLY A 804 -9.78 5.52 30.56
CA GLY A 804 -11.19 5.72 30.22
C GLY A 804 -11.76 4.64 29.28
N GLY A 805 -12.72 3.78 29.62
CA GLY A 805 -13.57 3.48 30.79
C GLY A 805 -14.61 2.45 30.27
N ASN A 806 -15.08 1.41 30.94
CA ASN A 806 -15.66 1.31 32.28
C ASN A 806 -15.85 -0.20 32.63
N GLY A 807 -15.51 -0.65 33.84
CA GLY A 807 -15.91 -2.00 34.31
C GLY A 807 -15.02 -2.73 35.33
N ARG A 808 -15.11 -2.32 36.61
CA ARG A 808 -14.93 -3.09 37.86
C ARG A 808 -13.62 -3.87 38.16
N ALA A 809 -13.14 -3.53 39.37
CA ALA A 809 -12.41 -4.34 40.35
C ALA A 809 -10.93 -4.62 40.07
N GLY A 810 -10.09 -4.17 41.00
CA GLY A 810 -8.65 -4.19 40.88
C GLY A 810 -8.01 -5.55 41.16
N GLU A 811 -6.80 -5.69 40.64
CA GLU A 811 -5.73 -6.49 41.21
C GLU A 811 -4.40 -5.88 40.73
N GLY A 812 -3.48 -5.70 41.66
CA GLY A 812 -2.18 -5.10 41.41
C GLY A 812 -1.35 -5.96 40.45
N ILE A 813 -0.47 -5.30 39.69
CA ILE A 813 0.54 -5.98 38.88
C ILE A 813 1.50 -6.68 39.86
N SER A 814 1.20 -7.96 40.07
CA SER A 814 1.98 -8.90 40.85
C SER A 814 3.25 -9.27 40.09
N ALA A 815 4.38 -9.03 40.75
CA ALA A 815 5.66 -9.63 40.41
C ALA A 815 5.61 -11.14 40.69
N ALA A 816 5.11 -11.95 39.75
CA ALA A 816 5.24 -13.40 39.82
C ALA A 816 4.96 -14.05 38.46
N SER A 817 5.99 -14.13 37.60
CA SER A 817 6.10 -15.21 36.60
C SER A 817 7.56 -15.46 36.27
N ALA A 818 8.34 -15.84 37.28
CA ALA A 818 9.59 -16.55 37.11
C ALA A 818 9.33 -18.01 37.55
N GLY A 819 8.93 -18.85 36.60
CA GLY A 819 8.92 -20.30 36.74
C GLY A 819 10.01 -20.89 35.84
N PRO A 820 10.82 -21.84 36.31
CA PRO A 820 11.90 -22.42 35.52
C PRO A 820 11.37 -23.61 34.72
N GLU A 821 11.58 -23.63 33.40
CA GLU A 821 11.78 -24.88 32.66
C GLU A 821 12.37 -24.62 31.27
N GLU A 822 13.22 -25.54 30.85
CA GLU A 822 14.27 -25.40 29.84
C GLU A 822 13.82 -25.61 28.39
N SER A 823 14.66 -25.06 27.50
CA SER A 823 14.95 -25.51 26.12
C SER A 823 14.02 -25.04 24.99
N GLY A 824 14.45 -23.98 24.31
CA GLY A 824 13.87 -23.51 23.05
C GLY A 824 14.16 -22.04 22.79
N SER A 825 15.18 -21.75 22.00
CA SER A 825 15.76 -20.42 21.74
C SER A 825 14.82 -19.43 21.03
N GLY A 826 14.60 -18.25 21.62
CA GLY A 826 14.12 -17.07 20.91
C GLY A 826 13.60 -15.99 21.85
N TRP A 827 13.95 -14.72 21.60
CA TRP A 827 13.24 -13.57 22.16
C TRP A 827 11.82 -13.57 21.59
N THR A 828 10.83 -13.25 22.43
CA THR A 828 9.44 -13.15 21.96
C THR A 828 9.28 -11.99 21.00
N GLU A 829 8.29 -12.07 20.11
CA GLU A 829 7.98 -10.98 19.16
C GLU A 829 7.75 -9.64 19.88
N SER A 830 7.19 -9.68 21.09
CA SER A 830 7.00 -8.50 21.94
C SER A 830 8.31 -7.89 22.48
N GLU A 831 9.37 -8.69 22.63
CA GLU A 831 10.70 -8.22 23.06
C GLU A 831 11.57 -7.79 21.88
N ILE A 832 11.27 -8.26 20.66
CA ILE A 832 11.85 -7.76 19.42
C ILE A 832 11.18 -6.43 18.99
N GLN A 833 9.93 -6.20 19.41
CA GLN A 833 9.15 -4.99 19.13
C GLN A 833 9.23 -3.90 20.22
N ASN A 834 9.70 -4.22 21.42
CA ASN A 834 9.92 -3.28 22.53
C ASN A 834 11.37 -2.83 22.64
#